data_AF-A0A6G0V4B9-F1
#
_entry.id   AF-A0A6G0V4B9-F1
#
_cell.length_a   1.000
_cell.length_b   1.000
_cell.length_c   1.000
_cell.angle_alpha   90.00
_cell.angle_beta   90.00
_cell.angle_gamma   90.00
#
_symmetry.space_group_name_H-M   'P 1'
#
loop_
_entity.id
_entity.type
_entity.pdbx_description
1 polymer ?
#
loop_
_entity_poly.entity_id
_entity_poly.type
_entity_poly.pdbx_seq_one_letter_code
_entity_poly.pdbx_strand_id
1 'polypeptide(L)'
;MEKLNFESLDEESFQEKIKHLSSTCDTLLSCLYSGTSESEDKWKSIEEMYEKHVRELATTCMDLKTENGKLKHRLVDNETKITQILNENEYLRWENEQFGREMDTLREQLGEENLLTKELQAEIKCLQLNQKQINQLHHSRLNDELTSARDVYSTKEDYYRRRIEDLERQHDLSILELKSKIECLENELADKREIIKSMEHKLNQAIKDNRKVNQESMIFKKNAESNMEKLYSRETELEAELAIVLDKLEIQSDLYELQNIKLKVEKMDGENITRASVGRVAHVGDLYDARSETFCGISILKKPPPPTTLQTTDNNDCKIEYVHSDTFSEKFEKLSISAELKLSILAGAFTLAGHGQYLSDEKKSARAVRSSLVYTINTKVEHLNLTSEDLKDCLELNTLKNDRGTHVVVDVCWGANAAIIMESMNSESKDNTEVEGALSGELKKIAAKASGKIEVDYKKNEEKKETNFSFRVFADVLPAGDLPQTVEGAIELMKKIPALAQEANDGKGKPIKYIMVPISTLKSLLNKPELMADRLVKQLNEEAIARFVELFDEISELKQKLNDLYNDMVAHKFCVLEDDVKKASKIRTLLNRREASLRSKLAATLIEVRSGRADAEQLENILEEFEGNDFSLSKVRSDINSFHNVVEKIKFADILKAEGATYIGLGSSLETEMIKNEMRDIYILFFSDTLKQTENQAWRGNRTLFFSLMRSEKSGTGEPAKFFVVDLDLRPEIGISENVGAGIKICHYKNGKYVSYDVQHTQHEQREIGFADYVTMLKLKKEEFIKSLLNKIGDTYPGSDDEKLRAEARDKFGIDSALKCNFAITGESGVGKSTFINFFCGYDAKDPRAAKTGITECTSEMKGYHSINYDILVGICHWKA
;
A
#
# COMPACT_ATOMS: atom_id res chain seq x y z
N MET A 1 -13.93 96.45 83.15
CA MET A 1 -14.57 95.34 83.89
C MET A 1 -15.77 94.79 83.13
N GLU A 2 -16.69 95.60 82.60
CA GLU A 2 -17.82 95.13 81.74
C GLU A 2 -17.44 94.64 80.31
N LYS A 3 -16.19 94.25 80.04
CA LYS A 3 -15.77 93.73 78.71
C LYS A 3 -15.00 92.41 78.74
N LEU A 4 -14.98 91.70 79.86
CA LEU A 4 -14.28 90.42 79.95
C LEU A 4 -15.24 89.33 80.42
N ASN A 5 -15.79 88.61 79.45
CA ASN A 5 -16.54 87.37 79.63
C ASN A 5 -15.52 86.25 79.87
N PHE A 6 -15.37 85.79 81.12
CA PHE A 6 -14.63 84.59 81.47
C PHE A 6 -15.64 83.56 81.97
N GLU A 7 -16.05 82.66 81.08
CA GLU A 7 -16.77 81.44 81.45
C GLU A 7 -15.77 80.42 82.03
N SER A 8 -16.14 79.86 83.18
CA SER A 8 -15.58 78.67 83.81
C SER A 8 -14.12 78.69 84.32
N LEU A 9 -13.78 79.70 85.13
CA LEU A 9 -12.79 79.53 86.20
C LEU A 9 -13.54 79.55 87.52
N ASP A 10 -13.38 78.48 88.30
CA ASP A 10 -13.91 78.19 89.63
C ASP A 10 -14.42 79.45 90.38
N GLU A 11 -15.71 79.71 90.22
CA GLU A 11 -16.37 80.99 90.51
C GLU A 11 -16.29 81.33 92.00
N GLU A 12 -16.22 80.31 92.87
CA GLU A 12 -16.07 80.47 94.31
C GLU A 12 -14.71 81.08 94.71
N SER A 13 -13.60 80.57 94.16
CA SER A 13 -12.26 81.05 94.50
C SER A 13 -12.01 82.48 94.01
N PHE A 14 -12.56 82.83 92.84
CA PHE A 14 -12.42 84.17 92.27
C PHE A 14 -13.29 85.19 92.99
N GLN A 15 -14.54 84.82 93.33
CA GLN A 15 -15.43 85.65 94.14
C GLN A 15 -14.88 85.87 95.55
N GLU A 16 -14.28 84.85 96.17
CA GLU A 16 -13.66 84.98 97.51
C GLU A 16 -12.48 85.95 97.51
N LYS A 17 -11.63 85.91 96.47
CA LYS A 17 -10.53 86.86 96.28
C LYS A 17 -11.03 88.29 96.02
N ILE A 18 -12.08 88.46 95.22
CA ILE A 18 -12.72 89.78 95.02
C ILE A 18 -13.30 90.29 96.33
N LYS A 19 -13.94 89.44 97.13
CA LYS A 19 -14.51 89.80 98.44
C LYS A 19 -13.43 90.21 99.44
N HIS A 20 -12.29 89.51 99.46
CA HIS A 20 -11.14 89.86 100.27
C HIS A 20 -10.52 91.20 99.81
N LEU A 21 -10.38 91.41 98.51
CA LEU A 21 -9.84 92.66 97.96
C LEU A 21 -10.79 93.84 98.24
N SER A 22 -12.09 93.64 98.09
CA SER A 22 -13.12 94.66 98.39
C SER A 22 -13.14 94.99 99.88
N SER A 23 -13.08 93.99 100.76
CA SER A 23 -12.95 94.19 102.21
C SER A 23 -11.68 94.95 102.59
N THR A 24 -10.56 94.65 101.92
CA THR A 24 -9.29 95.36 102.14
C THR A 24 -9.38 96.81 101.67
N CYS A 25 -9.99 97.05 100.50
CA CYS A 25 -10.26 98.39 99.98
C CYS A 25 -11.22 99.17 100.88
N ASP A 26 -12.28 98.55 101.40
CA ASP A 26 -13.25 99.16 102.33
C ASP A 26 -12.59 99.50 103.67
N THR A 27 -11.68 98.64 104.15
CA THR A 27 -10.89 98.90 105.36
C THR A 27 -9.93 100.07 105.14
N LEU A 28 -9.24 100.12 104.00
CA LEU A 28 -8.37 101.24 103.62
C LEU A 28 -9.16 102.56 103.44
N LEU A 29 -10.35 102.50 102.84
CA LEU A 29 -11.27 103.64 102.73
C LEU A 29 -11.78 104.10 104.10
N SER A 30 -12.07 103.18 105.02
CA SER A 30 -12.47 103.54 106.39
C SER A 30 -11.33 104.24 107.15
N CYS A 31 -10.08 103.81 106.94
CA CYS A 31 -8.90 104.50 107.49
C CYS A 31 -8.70 105.88 106.86
N LEU A 32 -9.06 106.07 105.58
CA LEU A 32 -9.05 107.38 104.90
C LEU A 32 -10.09 108.36 105.47
N TYR A 33 -11.25 107.87 105.92
CA TYR A 33 -12.32 108.72 106.47
C TYR A 33 -12.18 109.02 107.98
N SER A 34 -11.47 108.18 108.75
CA SER A 34 -11.18 108.44 110.17
C SER A 34 -9.88 109.25 110.31
N GLY A 35 -9.90 110.50 109.90
CA GLY A 35 -8.78 111.41 110.10
C GLY A 35 -8.50 111.66 111.58
N THR A 36 -7.29 111.32 112.02
CA THR A 36 -6.47 112.18 112.89
C THR A 36 -5.00 112.01 112.49
N SER A 37 -4.23 113.08 112.62
CA SER A 37 -2.88 113.30 112.07
C SER A 37 -1.82 112.23 112.38
N GLU A 38 -0.78 112.18 111.52
CA GLU A 38 0.47 111.36 111.55
C GLU A 38 0.36 110.03 110.76
N SER A 39 1.20 109.65 109.78
CA SER A 39 2.56 110.01 109.36
C SER A 39 2.80 109.47 107.93
N GLU A 40 3.65 110.14 107.15
CA GLU A 40 3.88 109.96 105.70
C GLU A 40 4.50 108.60 105.29
N ASP A 41 5.22 107.94 106.20
CA ASP A 41 5.97 106.70 105.91
C ASP A 41 5.08 105.46 105.70
N LYS A 42 3.89 105.42 106.32
CA LYS A 42 2.92 104.32 106.08
C LYS A 42 2.35 104.36 104.67
N TRP A 43 2.17 105.56 104.11
CA TRP A 43 1.57 105.74 102.79
C TRP A 43 2.50 105.23 101.68
N LYS A 44 3.81 105.49 101.81
CA LYS A 44 4.80 105.06 100.83
C LYS A 44 4.98 103.53 100.78
N SER A 45 4.92 102.85 101.92
CA SER A 45 5.00 101.37 101.97
C SER A 45 3.77 100.68 101.38
N ILE A 46 2.59 101.28 101.54
CA ILE A 46 1.34 100.79 100.92
C ILE A 46 1.40 101.00 99.40
N GLU A 47 1.90 102.14 98.94
CA GLU A 47 2.05 102.44 97.51
C GLU A 47 3.00 101.45 96.81
N GLU A 48 4.18 101.18 97.38
CA GLU A 48 5.14 100.21 96.82
C GLU A 48 4.60 98.77 96.77
N MET A 49 3.84 98.36 97.80
CA MET A 49 3.18 97.05 97.83
C MET A 49 2.11 96.95 96.73
N TYR A 50 1.28 97.98 96.58
CA TYR A 50 0.27 98.06 95.52
C TYR A 50 0.91 98.02 94.14
N GLU A 51 1.99 98.79 93.93
CA GLU A 51 2.65 98.83 92.63
C GLU A 51 3.27 97.47 92.26
N LYS A 52 3.83 96.75 93.23
CA LYS A 52 4.35 95.39 93.03
C LYS A 52 3.25 94.40 92.67
N HIS A 53 2.14 94.37 93.41
CA HIS A 53 1.01 93.49 93.10
C HIS A 53 0.36 93.82 91.76
N VAL A 54 0.26 95.09 91.40
CA VAL A 54 -0.25 95.51 90.07
C VAL A 54 0.68 95.01 88.96
N ARG A 55 2.01 95.08 89.13
CA ARG A 55 2.96 94.53 88.15
C ARG A 55 2.89 93.01 88.03
N GLU A 56 2.79 92.28 89.14
CA GLU A 56 2.64 90.82 89.13
C GLU A 56 1.32 90.39 88.46
N LEU A 57 0.22 91.10 88.75
CA LEU A 57 -1.08 90.86 88.12
C LEU A 57 -1.05 91.16 86.61
N ALA A 58 -0.42 92.27 86.21
CA ALA A 58 -0.26 92.63 84.80
C ALA A 58 0.55 91.58 84.02
N THR A 59 1.61 91.05 84.62
CA THR A 59 2.45 90.00 84.03
C THR A 59 1.65 88.70 83.88
N THR A 60 0.96 88.27 84.93
CA THR A 60 0.11 87.07 84.91
C THR A 60 -1.00 87.20 83.86
N CYS A 61 -1.64 88.37 83.74
CA CYS A 61 -2.64 88.61 82.70
C CYS A 61 -2.05 88.56 81.28
N MET A 62 -0.80 89.01 81.06
CA MET A 62 -0.14 88.90 79.76
C MET A 62 0.19 87.45 79.40
N ASP A 63 0.67 86.66 80.37
CA ASP A 63 0.99 85.25 80.16
C ASP A 63 -0.27 84.46 79.83
N LEU A 64 -1.35 84.64 80.59
CA LEU A 64 -2.65 84.01 80.33
C LEU A 64 -3.23 84.42 78.96
N LYS A 65 -3.06 85.68 78.55
CA LYS A 65 -3.51 86.15 77.23
C LYS A 65 -2.72 85.48 76.10
N THR A 66 -1.42 85.30 76.30
CA THR A 66 -0.53 84.62 75.35
C THR A 66 -0.88 83.14 75.23
N GLU A 67 -1.13 82.47 76.36
CA GLU A 67 -1.50 81.06 76.39
C GLU A 67 -2.89 80.82 75.78
N ASN A 68 -3.88 81.68 76.08
CA ASN A 68 -5.18 81.63 75.44
C ASN A 68 -5.09 81.85 73.92
N GLY A 69 -4.19 82.73 73.46
CA GLY A 69 -3.88 82.89 72.04
C GLY A 69 -3.35 81.60 71.39
N LYS A 70 -2.43 80.89 72.05
CA LYS A 70 -1.90 79.61 71.58
C LYS A 70 -2.98 78.52 71.53
N LEU A 71 -3.86 78.47 72.53
CA LEU A 71 -4.97 77.51 72.57
C LEU A 71 -5.98 77.75 71.45
N LYS A 72 -6.31 79.01 71.15
CA LYS A 72 -7.18 79.36 70.01
C LYS A 72 -6.58 78.92 68.68
N HIS A 73 -5.28 79.11 68.47
CA HIS A 73 -4.62 78.64 67.25
C HIS A 73 -4.69 77.11 67.12
N ARG A 74 -4.41 76.38 68.21
CA ARG A 74 -4.51 74.91 68.24
C ARG A 74 -5.94 74.42 67.98
N LEU A 75 -6.95 75.14 68.46
CA LEU A 75 -8.36 74.82 68.23
C LEU A 75 -8.68 74.90 66.73
N VAL A 76 -8.30 76.00 66.07
CA VAL A 76 -8.50 76.19 64.62
C VAL A 76 -7.75 75.15 63.78
N ASP A 77 -6.50 74.82 64.16
CA ASP A 77 -5.73 73.77 63.48
C ASP A 77 -6.41 72.40 63.62
N ASN A 78 -6.95 72.09 64.80
CA ASN A 78 -7.66 70.83 65.04
C ASN A 78 -9.00 70.78 64.28
N GLU A 79 -9.76 71.87 64.24
CA GLU A 79 -10.98 71.96 63.44
C GLU A 79 -10.68 71.68 61.96
N THR A 80 -9.62 72.28 61.42
CA THR A 80 -9.17 72.06 60.03
C THR A 80 -8.83 70.59 59.76
N LYS A 81 -8.09 69.95 60.69
CA LYS A 81 -7.76 68.52 60.58
C LYS A 81 -8.99 67.62 60.65
N ILE A 82 -9.95 67.94 61.52
CA ILE A 82 -11.20 67.19 61.64
C ILE A 82 -11.98 67.28 60.33
N THR A 83 -12.08 68.48 59.71
CA THR A 83 -12.73 68.64 58.41
C THR A 83 -12.04 67.81 57.32
N GLN A 84 -10.71 67.76 57.30
CA GLN A 84 -9.98 66.93 56.34
C GLN A 84 -10.28 65.44 56.51
N ILE A 85 -10.27 64.94 57.76
CA ILE A 85 -10.60 63.55 58.09
C ILE A 85 -12.04 63.20 57.70
N LEU A 86 -12.98 64.13 57.86
CA LEU A 86 -14.37 63.92 57.47
C LEU A 86 -14.50 63.79 55.94
N ASN A 87 -13.82 64.64 55.18
CA ASN A 87 -13.82 64.57 53.72
C ASN A 87 -13.18 63.27 53.21
N GLU A 88 -12.05 62.83 53.81
CA GLU A 88 -11.42 61.55 53.45
C GLU A 88 -12.33 60.36 53.78
N ASN A 89 -13.04 60.38 54.91
CA ASN A 89 -14.02 59.34 55.24
C ASN A 89 -15.19 59.31 54.26
N GLU A 90 -15.66 60.47 53.80
CA GLU A 90 -16.74 60.54 52.83
C GLU A 90 -16.31 59.97 51.47
N TYR A 91 -15.09 60.27 51.03
CA TYR A 91 -14.50 59.67 49.83
C TYR A 91 -14.38 58.14 49.96
N LEU A 92 -13.84 57.63 51.08
CA LEU A 92 -13.71 56.19 51.31
C LEU A 92 -15.06 55.47 51.35
N ARG A 93 -16.11 56.12 51.86
CA ARG A 93 -17.48 55.57 51.81
C ARG A 93 -17.98 55.47 50.38
N TRP A 94 -17.80 56.52 49.59
CA TRP A 94 -18.18 56.52 48.18
C TRP A 94 -17.42 55.43 47.38
N GLU A 95 -16.12 55.27 47.62
CA GLU A 95 -15.30 54.26 46.94
C GLU A 95 -15.72 52.83 47.32
N ASN A 96 -16.01 52.58 48.61
CA ASN A 96 -16.56 51.29 49.06
C ASN A 96 -17.92 50.98 48.44
N GLU A 97 -18.78 51.97 48.22
CA GLU A 97 -20.05 51.76 47.52
C GLU A 97 -19.85 51.38 46.04
N GLN A 98 -18.85 51.95 45.36
CA GLN A 98 -18.54 51.55 43.99
C GLN A 98 -18.02 50.11 43.92
N PHE A 99 -17.11 49.74 44.83
CA PHE A 99 -16.66 48.35 44.92
C PHE A 99 -17.81 47.38 45.24
N GLY A 100 -18.77 47.80 46.08
CA GLY A 100 -19.99 47.02 46.31
C GLY A 100 -20.77 46.77 45.02
N ARG A 101 -21.01 47.81 44.22
CA ARG A 101 -21.71 47.71 42.93
C ARG A 101 -20.97 46.81 41.92
N GLU A 102 -19.65 46.94 41.82
CA GLU A 102 -18.84 46.07 40.95
C GLU A 102 -18.90 44.60 41.40
N MET A 103 -18.79 44.35 42.70
CA MET A 103 -18.90 43.00 43.26
C MET A 103 -20.27 42.36 43.03
N ASP A 104 -21.35 43.13 43.10
CA ASP A 104 -22.68 42.62 42.80
C ASP A 104 -22.85 42.29 41.30
N THR A 105 -22.28 43.13 40.41
CA THR A 105 -22.27 42.87 38.97
C THR A 105 -21.49 41.59 38.63
N LEU A 106 -20.32 41.39 39.25
CA LEU A 106 -19.52 40.18 39.06
C LEU A 106 -20.21 38.92 39.60
N ARG A 107 -20.98 39.04 40.70
CA ARG A 107 -21.78 37.93 41.22
C ARG A 107 -22.91 37.53 40.27
N GLU A 108 -23.54 38.50 39.62
CA GLU A 108 -24.58 38.26 38.63
C GLU A 108 -24.02 37.53 37.40
N GLN A 109 -22.90 38.00 36.85
CA GLN A 109 -22.19 37.34 35.75
C GLN A 109 -21.76 35.92 36.11
N LEU A 110 -21.22 35.71 37.31
CA LEU A 110 -20.88 34.37 37.81
C LEU A 110 -22.12 33.47 37.93
N GLY A 111 -23.28 34.04 38.24
CA GLY A 111 -24.56 33.33 38.27
C GLY A 111 -24.98 32.83 36.89
N GLU A 112 -24.86 33.69 35.87
CA GLU A 112 -25.16 33.34 34.47
C GLU A 112 -24.22 32.28 33.92
N GLU A 113 -22.91 32.39 34.15
CA GLU A 113 -21.94 31.38 33.72
C GLU A 113 -22.18 30.02 34.39
N ASN A 114 -22.55 30.02 35.66
CA ASN A 114 -22.92 28.78 36.36
C ASN A 114 -24.19 28.13 35.80
N LEU A 115 -25.15 28.94 35.32
CA LEU A 115 -26.34 28.43 34.67
C LEU A 115 -25.98 27.80 33.31
N LEU A 116 -25.20 28.49 32.49
CA LEU A 116 -24.73 28.00 31.20
C LEU A 116 -23.93 26.71 31.34
N THR A 117 -23.07 26.63 32.37
CA THR A 117 -22.29 25.41 32.67
C THR A 117 -23.19 24.22 33.00
N LYS A 118 -24.30 24.43 33.72
CA LYS A 118 -25.27 23.36 34.01
C LYS A 118 -26.00 22.89 32.74
N GLU A 119 -26.34 23.81 31.84
CA GLU A 119 -26.97 23.49 30.56
C GLU A 119 -26.03 22.66 29.66
N LEU A 120 -24.77 23.08 29.53
CA LEU A 120 -23.72 22.33 28.82
C LEU A 120 -23.51 20.92 29.40
N GLN A 121 -23.51 20.79 30.74
CA GLN A 121 -23.41 19.48 31.38
C GLN A 121 -24.61 18.57 31.07
N ALA A 122 -25.83 19.13 30.99
CA ALA A 122 -27.02 18.38 30.61
C ALA A 122 -26.95 17.92 29.13
N GLU A 123 -26.48 18.79 28.24
CA GLU A 123 -26.31 18.48 26.83
C GLU A 123 -25.26 17.38 26.59
N ILE A 124 -24.10 17.47 27.25
CA ILE A 124 -23.06 16.42 27.21
C ILE A 124 -23.64 15.06 27.65
N LYS A 125 -24.48 15.05 28.69
CA LYS A 125 -25.12 13.82 29.18
C LYS A 125 -26.10 13.25 28.15
N CYS A 126 -26.84 14.11 27.45
CA CYS A 126 -27.73 13.70 26.35
C CYS A 126 -26.94 13.12 25.17
N LEU A 127 -25.83 13.75 24.78
CA LEU A 127 -24.95 13.26 23.71
C LEU A 127 -24.34 11.90 24.06
N GLN A 128 -23.91 11.70 25.31
CA GLN A 128 -23.40 10.40 25.79
C GLN A 128 -24.46 9.29 25.71
N LEU A 129 -25.72 9.59 26.03
CA LEU A 129 -26.84 8.65 25.90
C LEU A 129 -27.11 8.29 24.44
N ASN A 130 -27.12 9.28 23.55
CA ASN A 130 -27.30 9.07 22.11
C ASN A 130 -26.17 8.22 21.52
N GLN A 131 -24.91 8.51 21.89
CA GLN A 131 -23.77 7.71 21.45
C GLN A 131 -23.89 6.24 21.88
N LYS A 132 -24.37 5.99 23.11
CA LYS A 132 -24.59 4.63 23.61
C LYS A 132 -25.66 3.89 22.80
N GLN A 133 -26.76 4.57 22.45
CA GLN A 133 -27.82 3.99 21.61
C GLN A 133 -27.34 3.70 20.18
N ILE A 134 -26.59 4.62 19.58
CA ILE A 134 -26.01 4.43 18.24
C ILE A 134 -25.06 3.23 18.24
N ASN A 135 -24.20 3.11 19.26
CA ASN A 135 -23.29 1.97 19.37
C ASN A 135 -24.04 0.64 19.51
N GLN A 136 -25.15 0.60 20.26
CA GLN A 136 -26.00 -0.59 20.38
C GLN A 136 -26.68 -0.95 19.06
N LEU A 137 -27.21 0.04 18.33
CA LEU A 137 -27.81 -0.15 17.01
C LEU A 137 -26.79 -0.64 15.98
N HIS A 138 -25.59 -0.05 15.94
CA HIS A 138 -24.50 -0.50 15.07
C HIS A 138 -24.08 -1.94 15.39
N HIS A 139 -23.98 -2.30 16.68
CA HIS A 139 -23.63 -3.67 17.06
C HIS A 139 -24.70 -4.68 16.62
N SER A 140 -25.99 -4.35 16.79
CA SER A 140 -27.09 -5.21 16.31
C SER A 140 -27.04 -5.38 14.80
N ARG A 141 -26.91 -4.28 14.06
CA ARG A 141 -26.85 -4.30 12.59
C ARG A 141 -25.65 -5.09 12.07
N LEU A 142 -24.48 -4.93 12.70
CA LEU A 142 -23.28 -5.69 12.32
C LEU A 142 -23.45 -7.18 12.56
N ASN A 143 -24.11 -7.59 13.65
CA ASN A 143 -24.42 -9.00 13.91
C ASN A 143 -25.42 -9.57 12.89
N ASP A 144 -26.42 -8.79 12.48
CA ASP A 144 -27.38 -9.21 11.46
C ASP A 144 -26.70 -9.36 10.08
N GLU A 145 -25.83 -8.42 9.71
CA GLU A 145 -25.03 -8.48 8.48
C GLU A 145 -24.04 -9.65 8.50
N LEU A 146 -23.39 -9.92 9.64
CA LEU A 146 -22.51 -11.09 9.82
C LEU A 146 -23.28 -12.41 9.71
N THR A 147 -24.48 -12.48 10.28
CA THR A 147 -25.33 -13.68 10.21
C THR A 147 -25.79 -13.93 8.78
N SER A 148 -26.26 -12.89 8.09
CA SER A 148 -26.65 -12.99 6.68
C SER A 148 -25.48 -13.39 5.77
N ALA A 149 -24.29 -12.81 5.99
CA ALA A 149 -23.09 -13.20 5.26
C ALA A 149 -22.73 -14.67 5.52
N ARG A 150 -22.81 -15.13 6.78
CA ARG A 150 -22.55 -16.52 7.16
C ARG A 150 -23.50 -17.49 6.45
N ASP A 151 -24.78 -17.15 6.34
CA ASP A 151 -25.76 -17.99 5.64
C ASP A 151 -25.49 -18.06 4.13
N VAL A 152 -25.09 -16.94 3.51
CA VAL A 152 -24.67 -16.89 2.10
C VAL A 152 -23.40 -17.71 1.87
N TYR A 153 -22.44 -17.68 2.79
CA TYR A 153 -21.23 -18.50 2.69
C TYR A 153 -21.53 -19.98 2.89
N SER A 154 -22.40 -20.34 3.85
CA SER A 154 -22.81 -21.73 4.07
C SER A 154 -23.48 -22.32 2.82
N THR A 155 -24.35 -21.55 2.16
CA THR A 155 -25.01 -22.00 0.93
C THR A 155 -24.05 -22.14 -0.25
N LYS A 156 -23.05 -21.25 -0.37
CA LYS A 156 -21.97 -21.41 -1.36
C LYS A 156 -21.08 -22.63 -1.05
N GLU A 157 -20.78 -22.88 0.21
CA GLU A 157 -19.99 -24.03 0.63
C GLU A 157 -20.70 -25.34 0.26
N ASP A 158 -22.01 -25.44 0.55
CA ASP A 158 -22.82 -26.60 0.15
C ASP A 158 -22.90 -26.77 -1.37
N TYR A 159 -22.96 -25.67 -2.13
CA TYR A 159 -22.91 -25.71 -3.59
C TYR A 159 -21.59 -26.28 -4.10
N TYR A 160 -20.45 -25.77 -3.60
CA TYR A 160 -19.14 -26.26 -4.01
C TYR A 160 -18.91 -27.70 -3.58
N ARG A 161 -19.35 -28.09 -2.37
CA ARG A 161 -19.28 -29.47 -1.90
C ARG A 161 -19.99 -30.43 -2.85
N ARG A 162 -21.24 -30.12 -3.24
CA ARG A 162 -22.00 -30.93 -4.22
C ARG A 162 -21.31 -30.97 -5.58
N ARG A 163 -20.74 -29.85 -6.03
CA ARG A 163 -20.02 -29.79 -7.31
C ARG A 163 -18.76 -30.65 -7.31
N ILE A 164 -18.04 -30.68 -6.19
CA ILE A 164 -16.86 -31.55 -5.99
C ILE A 164 -17.29 -33.01 -6.01
N GLU A 165 -18.33 -33.39 -5.26
CA GLU A 165 -18.85 -34.76 -5.25
C GLU A 165 -19.28 -35.24 -6.66
N ASP A 166 -19.90 -34.36 -7.45
CA ASP A 166 -20.28 -34.70 -8.83
C ASP A 166 -19.06 -34.85 -9.76
N LEU A 167 -18.03 -34.03 -9.59
CA LEU A 167 -16.78 -34.16 -10.35
C LEU A 167 -16.02 -35.43 -9.96
N GLU A 168 -15.97 -35.77 -8.67
CA GLU A 168 -15.39 -37.04 -8.18
C GLU A 168 -16.11 -38.24 -8.78
N ARG A 169 -17.45 -38.24 -8.82
CA ARG A 169 -18.22 -39.31 -9.51
C ARG A 169 -17.89 -39.40 -11.00
N GLN A 170 -17.72 -38.27 -11.69
CA GLN A 170 -17.34 -38.27 -13.11
C GLN A 170 -15.93 -38.83 -13.33
N HIS A 171 -15.00 -38.51 -12.44
CA HIS A 171 -13.65 -39.08 -12.45
C HIS A 171 -13.67 -40.58 -12.17
N ASP A 172 -14.43 -41.04 -11.17
CA ASP A 172 -14.55 -42.47 -10.85
C ASP A 172 -15.12 -43.28 -12.02
N LEU A 173 -16.13 -42.75 -12.71
CA LEU A 173 -16.68 -43.36 -13.93
C LEU A 173 -15.63 -43.44 -15.04
N SER A 174 -14.85 -42.37 -15.22
CA SER A 174 -13.76 -42.35 -16.21
C SER A 174 -12.65 -43.35 -15.88
N ILE A 175 -12.29 -43.47 -14.60
CA ILE A 175 -11.32 -44.45 -14.10
C ILE A 175 -11.85 -45.87 -14.33
N LEU A 176 -13.13 -46.12 -14.08
CA LEU A 176 -13.74 -47.43 -14.31
C LEU A 176 -13.71 -47.81 -15.79
N GLU A 177 -14.00 -46.87 -16.69
CA GLU A 177 -13.91 -47.08 -18.14
C GLU A 177 -12.48 -47.38 -18.58
N LEU A 178 -11.50 -46.64 -18.06
CA LEU A 178 -10.08 -46.88 -18.34
C LEU A 178 -9.62 -48.23 -17.80
N LYS A 179 -10.04 -48.64 -16.60
CA LYS A 179 -9.74 -49.95 -16.03
C LYS A 179 -10.28 -51.08 -16.92
N SER A 180 -11.51 -50.94 -17.41
CA SER A 180 -12.10 -51.92 -18.35
C SER A 180 -11.32 -51.99 -19.67
N LYS A 181 -10.85 -50.85 -20.19
CA LYS A 181 -9.98 -50.81 -21.38
C LYS A 181 -8.62 -51.47 -21.12
N ILE A 182 -8.00 -51.23 -19.97
CA ILE A 182 -6.74 -51.87 -19.57
C ILE A 182 -6.92 -53.39 -19.50
N GLU A 183 -7.97 -53.88 -18.84
CA GLU A 183 -8.25 -55.31 -18.74
C GLU A 183 -8.43 -55.96 -20.13
N CYS A 184 -9.12 -55.27 -21.05
CA CYS A 184 -9.27 -55.74 -22.43
C CYS A 184 -7.91 -55.84 -23.15
N LEU A 185 -7.04 -54.83 -22.98
CA LEU A 185 -5.69 -54.81 -23.57
C LEU A 185 -4.75 -55.84 -22.94
N GLU A 186 -4.86 -56.09 -21.63
CA GLU A 186 -4.10 -57.12 -20.93
C GLU A 186 -4.46 -58.52 -21.42
N ASN A 187 -5.76 -58.78 -21.63
CA ASN A 187 -6.23 -60.03 -22.24
C ASN A 187 -5.71 -60.19 -23.66
N GLU A 188 -5.79 -59.14 -24.50
CA GLU A 188 -5.24 -59.19 -25.85
C GLU A 188 -3.72 -59.44 -25.83
N LEU A 189 -2.98 -58.78 -24.94
CA LEU A 189 -1.54 -59.03 -24.74
C LEU A 189 -1.25 -60.46 -24.29
N ALA A 190 -2.07 -61.05 -23.43
CA ALA A 190 -1.95 -62.44 -23.02
C ALA A 190 -2.12 -63.39 -24.21
N ASP A 191 -3.13 -63.16 -25.05
CA ASP A 191 -3.34 -63.94 -26.29
C ASP A 191 -2.15 -63.80 -27.25
N LYS A 192 -1.64 -62.58 -27.45
CA LYS A 192 -0.44 -62.35 -28.28
C LYS A 192 0.78 -63.05 -27.70
N ARG A 193 0.97 -63.05 -26.37
CA ARG A 193 2.07 -63.75 -25.72
C ARG A 193 1.99 -65.26 -25.92
N GLU A 194 0.81 -65.87 -25.86
CA GLU A 194 0.64 -67.29 -26.17
C GLU A 194 0.93 -67.60 -27.63
N ILE A 195 0.53 -66.72 -28.56
CA ILE A 195 0.92 -66.83 -29.97
C ILE A 195 2.44 -66.76 -30.13
N ILE A 196 3.10 -65.81 -29.46
CA ILE A 196 4.57 -65.69 -29.49
C ILE A 196 5.22 -66.95 -28.93
N LYS A 197 4.80 -67.48 -27.78
CA LYS A 197 5.31 -68.75 -27.23
C LYS A 197 5.12 -69.91 -28.20
N SER A 198 3.98 -69.99 -28.88
CA SER A 198 3.73 -70.98 -29.92
C SER A 198 4.69 -70.83 -31.10
N MET A 199 4.93 -69.59 -31.54
CA MET A 199 5.90 -69.28 -32.59
C MET A 199 7.33 -69.59 -32.17
N GLU A 200 7.72 -69.26 -30.93
CA GLU A 200 9.02 -69.61 -30.35
C GLU A 200 9.19 -71.13 -30.27
N HIS A 201 8.15 -71.88 -29.88
CA HIS A 201 8.19 -73.33 -29.88
C HIS A 201 8.38 -73.88 -31.29
N LYS A 202 7.62 -73.38 -32.27
CA LYS A 202 7.79 -73.74 -33.70
C LYS A 202 9.17 -73.37 -34.22
N LEU A 203 9.69 -72.21 -33.85
CA LEU A 203 11.02 -71.73 -34.22
C LEU A 203 12.10 -72.62 -33.59
N ASN A 204 11.99 -72.95 -32.32
CA ASN A 204 12.91 -73.85 -31.63
C ASN A 204 12.86 -75.26 -32.19
N GLN A 205 11.67 -75.73 -32.59
CA GLN A 205 11.51 -77.00 -33.30
C GLN A 205 12.17 -76.93 -34.69
N ALA A 206 11.98 -75.85 -35.44
CA ALA A 206 12.65 -75.61 -36.70
C ALA A 206 14.18 -75.52 -36.52
N ILE A 207 14.68 -74.87 -35.46
CA ILE A 207 16.10 -74.84 -35.11
C ILE A 207 16.60 -76.25 -34.77
N LYS A 208 15.80 -77.08 -34.10
CA LYS A 208 16.15 -78.47 -33.76
C LYS A 208 16.18 -79.36 -35.01
N ASP A 209 15.24 -79.18 -35.92
CA ASP A 209 15.21 -79.86 -37.21
C ASP A 209 16.37 -79.39 -38.10
N ASN A 210 16.69 -78.08 -38.08
CA ASN A 210 17.85 -77.51 -38.75
C ASN A 210 19.17 -77.95 -38.10
N ARG A 211 19.22 -78.19 -36.78
CA ARG A 211 20.35 -78.85 -36.10
C ARG A 211 20.50 -80.31 -36.54
N LYS A 212 19.40 -81.02 -36.83
CA LYS A 212 19.43 -82.39 -37.35
C LYS A 212 19.93 -82.41 -38.81
N VAL A 213 19.48 -81.47 -39.64
CA VAL A 213 20.03 -81.22 -40.99
C VAL A 213 21.50 -80.80 -40.93
N ASN A 214 21.89 -79.96 -39.95
CA ASN A 214 23.29 -79.60 -39.72
C ASN A 214 24.11 -80.76 -39.19
N GLN A 215 23.56 -81.70 -38.41
CA GLN A 215 24.25 -82.93 -38.00
C GLN A 215 24.45 -83.89 -39.18
N GLU A 216 23.48 -84.02 -40.08
CA GLU A 216 23.62 -84.75 -41.35
C GLU A 216 24.65 -84.07 -42.27
N SER A 217 24.65 -82.73 -42.32
CA SER A 217 25.69 -81.92 -42.97
C SER A 217 27.05 -82.05 -42.27
N MET A 218 27.10 -82.24 -40.95
CA MET A 218 28.31 -82.46 -40.16
C MET A 218 28.90 -83.85 -40.39
N ILE A 219 28.09 -84.88 -40.67
CA ILE A 219 28.58 -86.21 -41.09
C ILE A 219 29.18 -86.12 -42.50
N PHE A 220 28.55 -85.37 -43.40
CA PHE A 220 29.10 -85.07 -44.72
C PHE A 220 30.38 -84.23 -44.64
N LYS A 221 30.40 -83.25 -43.74
CA LYS A 221 31.55 -82.40 -43.42
C LYS A 221 32.67 -83.18 -42.75
N LYS A 222 32.39 -84.15 -41.88
CA LYS A 222 33.39 -85.02 -41.22
C LYS A 222 34.04 -86.01 -42.19
N ASN A 223 33.29 -86.47 -43.20
CA ASN A 223 33.84 -87.21 -44.35
C ASN A 223 34.69 -86.31 -45.27
N ALA A 224 34.28 -85.06 -45.47
CA ALA A 224 35.06 -84.08 -46.21
C ALA A 224 36.32 -83.63 -45.43
N GLU A 225 36.23 -83.45 -44.12
CA GLU A 225 37.28 -83.09 -43.17
C GLU A 225 38.27 -84.25 -42.99
N SER A 226 37.86 -85.52 -43.02
CA SER A 226 38.77 -86.68 -43.03
C SER A 226 39.57 -86.81 -44.34
N ASN A 227 38.99 -86.38 -45.47
CA ASN A 227 39.72 -86.24 -46.74
C ASN A 227 40.61 -84.99 -46.76
N MET A 228 40.19 -83.91 -46.08
CA MET A 228 40.99 -82.70 -45.88
C MET A 228 42.14 -82.96 -44.90
N GLU A 229 41.99 -83.75 -43.84
CA GLU A 229 43.04 -84.13 -42.88
C GLU A 229 44.18 -84.93 -43.53
N LYS A 230 43.89 -85.71 -44.58
CA LYS A 230 44.92 -86.38 -45.39
C LYS A 230 45.71 -85.40 -46.27
N LEU A 231 45.09 -84.30 -46.66
CA LEU A 231 45.73 -83.21 -47.41
C LEU A 231 46.48 -82.25 -46.46
N TYR A 232 45.89 -81.94 -45.31
CA TYR A 232 46.49 -81.14 -44.24
C TYR A 232 47.67 -81.85 -43.58
N SER A 233 47.66 -83.17 -43.36
CA SER A 233 48.82 -83.92 -42.86
C SER A 233 50.05 -83.80 -43.77
N ARG A 234 49.84 -83.59 -45.07
CA ARG A 234 50.91 -83.38 -46.05
C ARG A 234 51.37 -81.92 -46.08
N GLU A 235 50.46 -80.99 -45.83
CA GLU A 235 50.74 -79.56 -45.63
C GLU A 235 51.53 -79.35 -44.33
N THR A 236 51.20 -80.05 -43.24
CA THR A 236 51.92 -79.97 -41.95
C THR A 236 53.35 -80.50 -42.03
N GLU A 237 53.63 -81.50 -42.88
CA GLU A 237 55.00 -81.96 -43.16
C GLU A 237 55.84 -80.88 -43.86
N LEU A 238 55.23 -80.10 -44.78
CA LEU A 238 55.87 -79.00 -45.50
C LEU A 238 55.99 -77.73 -44.62
N GLU A 239 55.00 -77.46 -43.78
CA GLU A 239 55.02 -76.37 -42.80
C GLU A 239 55.99 -76.64 -41.65
N ALA A 240 56.22 -77.90 -41.26
CA ALA A 240 57.27 -78.26 -40.29
C ALA A 240 58.68 -78.02 -40.84
N GLU A 241 58.91 -78.24 -42.14
CA GLU A 241 60.17 -77.87 -42.81
C GLU A 241 60.35 -76.34 -42.93
N LEU A 242 59.26 -75.59 -43.08
CA LEU A 242 59.26 -74.12 -43.11
C LEU A 242 59.34 -73.48 -41.70
N ALA A 243 58.77 -74.12 -40.68
CA ALA A 243 58.76 -73.66 -39.30
C ALA A 243 60.14 -73.74 -38.64
N ILE A 244 60.98 -74.70 -39.04
CA ILE A 244 62.41 -74.73 -38.63
C ILE A 244 63.16 -73.48 -39.13
N VAL A 245 62.70 -72.83 -40.21
CA VAL A 245 63.29 -71.59 -40.75
C VAL A 245 62.72 -70.34 -40.08
N LEU A 246 61.48 -70.38 -39.59
CA LEU A 246 60.80 -69.24 -38.96
C LEU A 246 60.92 -69.21 -37.43
N ASP A 247 61.40 -70.29 -36.81
CA ASP A 247 61.82 -70.39 -35.39
C ASP A 247 63.16 -69.67 -35.13
N LYS A 248 63.36 -68.52 -35.77
CA LYS A 248 64.40 -67.53 -35.48
C LYS A 248 63.84 -66.15 -35.15
N LEU A 249 62.53 -65.93 -35.22
CA LEU A 249 61.95 -64.64 -34.87
C LEU A 249 60.70 -64.84 -34.02
N GLU A 250 60.92 -64.60 -32.74
CA GLU A 250 60.07 -64.84 -31.59
C GLU A 250 59.07 -63.69 -31.37
N ILE A 251 58.03 -64.02 -30.59
CA ILE A 251 57.19 -63.16 -29.72
C ILE A 251 55.81 -62.74 -30.26
N GLN A 252 54.81 -63.46 -29.77
CA GLN A 252 53.48 -62.96 -29.44
C GLN A 252 53.53 -62.18 -28.11
N SER A 253 53.05 -60.93 -28.13
CA SER A 253 52.49 -60.18 -27.00
C SER A 253 51.39 -59.28 -27.56
N ASP A 254 50.45 -58.83 -26.71
CA ASP A 254 49.50 -57.73 -26.94
C ASP A 254 48.04 -58.10 -27.24
N LEU A 255 47.43 -58.95 -26.40
CA LEU A 255 45.96 -59.02 -26.32
C LEU A 255 45.38 -58.96 -24.89
N TYR A 256 46.22 -58.79 -23.86
CA TYR A 256 45.77 -58.69 -22.47
C TYR A 256 45.76 -57.25 -21.90
N GLU A 257 46.38 -56.27 -22.58
CA GLU A 257 46.41 -54.87 -22.10
C GLU A 257 45.18 -54.05 -22.52
N LEU A 258 44.48 -54.40 -23.59
CA LEU A 258 43.36 -53.60 -24.12
C LEU A 258 42.06 -53.70 -23.31
N GLN A 259 41.89 -54.75 -22.49
CA GLN A 259 40.66 -54.95 -21.69
C GLN A 259 40.71 -54.22 -20.34
N ASN A 260 41.90 -53.98 -19.79
CA ASN A 260 42.08 -53.29 -18.50
C ASN A 260 42.10 -51.76 -18.61
N ILE A 261 42.26 -51.20 -19.82
CA ILE A 261 42.16 -49.75 -20.04
C ILE A 261 40.70 -49.30 -20.09
N LYS A 262 39.78 -50.14 -20.59
CA LYS A 262 38.37 -49.78 -20.77
C LYS A 262 37.58 -49.65 -19.45
N LEU A 263 38.03 -50.32 -18.38
CA LEU A 263 37.41 -50.27 -17.05
C LEU A 263 37.98 -49.18 -16.11
N LYS A 264 39.06 -48.47 -16.51
CA LYS A 264 39.63 -47.35 -15.74
C LYS A 264 39.10 -45.97 -16.14
N VAL A 265 38.35 -45.87 -17.24
CA VAL A 265 37.84 -44.58 -17.78
C VAL A 265 36.51 -44.15 -17.14
N GLU A 266 35.73 -45.06 -16.53
CA GLU A 266 34.41 -44.74 -15.94
C GLU A 266 34.45 -44.32 -14.45
N LYS A 267 35.63 -44.31 -13.81
CA LYS A 267 35.82 -43.81 -12.44
C LYS A 267 37.07 -42.95 -12.37
N MET A 268 36.96 -41.70 -12.78
CA MET A 268 38.01 -40.69 -12.65
C MET A 268 37.37 -39.45 -12.05
N ASP A 269 37.84 -39.05 -10.86
CA ASP A 269 37.26 -37.99 -10.03
C ASP A 269 37.36 -36.62 -10.72
N GLY A 270 36.22 -36.11 -11.17
CA GLY A 270 36.01 -34.75 -11.67
C GLY A 270 34.92 -34.68 -12.75
N GLU A 271 33.73 -34.18 -12.41
CA GLU A 271 32.65 -33.96 -13.38
C GLU A 271 33.02 -32.84 -14.36
N ASN A 272 32.80 -33.07 -15.66
CA ASN A 272 32.89 -32.03 -16.67
C ASN A 272 31.84 -30.95 -16.40
N ILE A 273 32.22 -29.68 -16.58
CA ILE A 273 31.30 -28.57 -16.37
C ILE A 273 30.87 -27.96 -17.70
N THR A 274 29.63 -27.47 -17.74
CA THR A 274 29.08 -26.72 -18.86
C THR A 274 28.75 -25.30 -18.41
N ARG A 275 29.07 -24.30 -19.25
CA ARG A 275 28.74 -22.89 -19.00
C ARG A 275 28.22 -22.19 -20.25
N ALA A 276 27.16 -21.41 -20.09
CA ALA A 276 26.72 -20.48 -21.12
C ALA A 276 27.74 -19.36 -21.31
N SER A 277 27.93 -18.91 -22.56
CA SER A 277 28.93 -17.88 -22.86
C SER A 277 28.55 -16.52 -22.25
N VAL A 278 27.26 -16.17 -22.32
CA VAL A 278 26.69 -14.88 -21.88
C VAL A 278 27.49 -13.67 -22.37
N GLY A 279 28.00 -13.78 -23.61
CA GLY A 279 28.81 -12.76 -24.29
C GLY A 279 30.33 -12.85 -24.05
N ARG A 280 30.80 -13.77 -23.21
CA ARG A 280 32.23 -14.02 -22.98
C ARG A 280 32.81 -14.85 -24.11
N VAL A 281 34.02 -14.51 -24.54
CA VAL A 281 34.73 -15.18 -25.63
C VAL A 281 35.92 -15.95 -25.07
N ALA A 282 36.03 -17.21 -25.46
CA ALA A 282 37.15 -18.10 -25.18
C ALA A 282 37.31 -19.11 -26.31
N HIS A 283 38.48 -19.69 -26.42
CA HIS A 283 38.82 -20.68 -27.42
C HIS A 283 39.06 -22.03 -26.77
N VAL A 284 38.97 -23.06 -27.60
CA VAL A 284 39.40 -24.40 -27.24
C VAL A 284 40.86 -24.37 -26.73
N GLY A 285 41.12 -25.05 -25.62
CA GLY A 285 42.40 -25.07 -24.92
C GLY A 285 42.59 -23.96 -23.88
N ASP A 286 41.72 -22.94 -23.84
CA ASP A 286 41.82 -21.88 -22.83
C ASP A 286 41.52 -22.42 -21.42
N LEU A 287 42.20 -21.83 -20.43
CA LEU A 287 41.99 -22.14 -19.02
C LEU A 287 40.83 -21.34 -18.46
N TYR A 288 40.00 -22.02 -17.67
CA TYR A 288 38.86 -21.46 -16.96
C TYR A 288 39.01 -21.68 -15.46
N ASP A 289 38.73 -20.66 -14.67
CA ASP A 289 38.63 -20.77 -13.21
C ASP A 289 37.17 -20.80 -12.78
N ALA A 290 36.65 -22.00 -12.50
CA ALA A 290 35.30 -22.20 -11.97
C ALA A 290 35.07 -21.56 -10.58
N ARG A 291 36.13 -21.21 -9.82
CA ARG A 291 35.97 -20.54 -8.51
C ARG A 291 35.47 -19.11 -8.68
N SER A 292 36.01 -18.40 -9.67
CA SER A 292 35.69 -17.00 -9.98
C SER A 292 34.78 -16.84 -11.21
N GLU A 293 34.48 -17.92 -11.94
CA GLU A 293 33.79 -17.94 -13.23
C GLU A 293 34.47 -17.06 -14.30
N THR A 294 35.80 -17.10 -14.37
CA THR A 294 36.62 -16.29 -15.30
C THR A 294 37.51 -17.14 -16.22
N PHE A 295 37.67 -16.68 -17.46
CA PHE A 295 38.70 -17.19 -18.36
C PHE A 295 40.05 -16.56 -18.01
N CYS A 296 41.09 -17.39 -17.92
CA CYS A 296 42.40 -16.96 -17.39
C CYS A 296 43.27 -16.20 -18.39
N GLY A 297 42.86 -16.14 -19.66
CA GLY A 297 43.69 -15.58 -20.76
C GLY A 297 44.96 -16.38 -21.05
N ILE A 298 44.98 -17.66 -20.65
CA ILE A 298 46.11 -18.59 -20.84
C ILE A 298 45.55 -19.86 -21.47
N SER A 299 46.27 -20.43 -22.44
CA SER A 299 45.89 -21.65 -23.14
C SER A 299 46.88 -22.79 -22.88
N ILE A 300 46.41 -24.03 -22.92
CA ILE A 300 47.29 -25.21 -22.96
C ILE A 300 47.88 -25.46 -24.35
N LEU A 301 47.47 -24.70 -25.36
CA LEU A 301 47.94 -24.81 -26.74
C LEU A 301 48.91 -23.67 -27.07
N LYS A 302 50.16 -23.99 -27.45
CA LYS A 302 51.16 -23.00 -27.90
C LYS A 302 51.11 -22.69 -29.40
N LYS A 303 50.46 -23.56 -30.16
CA LYS A 303 50.25 -23.44 -31.60
C LYS A 303 48.91 -24.07 -31.97
N PRO A 304 48.31 -23.68 -33.12
CA PRO A 304 47.06 -24.28 -33.58
C PRO A 304 47.17 -25.82 -33.68
N PRO A 305 46.20 -26.56 -33.09
CA PRO A 305 46.20 -28.00 -33.14
C PRO A 305 45.89 -28.52 -34.56
N PRO A 306 46.42 -29.70 -34.96
CA PRO A 306 46.13 -30.27 -36.28
C PRO A 306 44.63 -30.59 -36.45
N PRO A 307 44.11 -30.62 -37.69
CA PRO A 307 42.71 -30.97 -37.97
C PRO A 307 42.29 -32.36 -37.45
N THR A 308 43.24 -33.28 -37.26
CA THR A 308 43.01 -34.61 -36.68
C THR A 308 42.62 -34.55 -35.19
N THR A 309 42.93 -33.44 -34.52
CA THR A 309 42.74 -33.26 -33.06
C THR A 309 41.66 -32.23 -32.72
N LEU A 310 41.45 -31.23 -33.58
CA LEU A 310 40.38 -30.25 -33.45
C LEU A 310 39.28 -30.57 -34.46
N GLN A 311 38.25 -31.26 -34.01
CA GLN A 311 37.12 -31.63 -34.85
C GLN A 311 36.09 -30.51 -34.83
N THR A 312 35.67 -30.07 -36.02
CA THR A 312 34.54 -29.14 -36.17
C THR A 312 33.38 -29.89 -36.81
N THR A 313 32.23 -29.90 -36.16
CA THR A 313 30.99 -30.49 -36.68
C THR A 313 29.95 -29.41 -36.91
N ASP A 314 29.25 -29.47 -38.04
CA ASP A 314 28.13 -28.57 -38.31
C ASP A 314 26.93 -28.95 -37.43
N ASN A 315 26.25 -27.93 -36.90
CA ASN A 315 25.04 -28.06 -36.11
C ASN A 315 24.08 -26.94 -36.51
N ASN A 316 23.06 -27.23 -37.31
CA ASN A 316 22.11 -26.24 -37.81
C ASN A 316 20.81 -26.17 -36.97
N ASP A 317 20.87 -26.55 -35.69
CA ASP A 317 19.71 -26.52 -34.79
C ASP A 317 19.34 -25.09 -34.37
N CYS A 318 18.05 -24.87 -34.15
CA CYS A 318 17.49 -23.56 -33.89
C CYS A 318 16.33 -23.67 -32.89
N LYS A 319 16.39 -22.89 -31.81
CA LYS A 319 15.45 -22.92 -30.70
C LYS A 319 14.83 -21.55 -30.45
N ILE A 320 13.52 -21.52 -30.20
CA ILE A 320 12.78 -20.32 -29.79
C ILE A 320 12.09 -20.61 -28.46
N GLU A 321 12.31 -19.74 -27.48
CA GLU A 321 11.69 -19.79 -26.14
C GLU A 321 10.99 -18.46 -25.86
N TYR A 322 9.97 -18.51 -25.00
CA TYR A 322 9.22 -17.32 -24.57
C TYR A 322 9.38 -17.13 -23.06
N VAL A 323 9.54 -15.87 -22.65
CA VAL A 323 9.60 -15.44 -21.25
C VAL A 323 8.43 -14.49 -21.00
N HIS A 324 7.64 -14.77 -19.98
CA HIS A 324 6.39 -14.07 -19.72
C HIS A 324 6.43 -13.19 -18.47
N SER A 325 7.11 -13.64 -17.41
CA SER A 325 7.13 -12.97 -16.10
C SER A 325 8.31 -12.02 -15.91
N ASP A 326 9.32 -12.07 -16.78
CA ASP A 326 10.58 -11.33 -16.71
C ASP A 326 11.41 -11.57 -15.43
N THR A 327 11.12 -12.65 -14.69
CA THR A 327 11.88 -13.08 -13.50
C THR A 327 13.25 -13.64 -13.86
N PHE A 328 14.21 -13.54 -12.94
CA PHE A 328 15.52 -14.18 -13.06
C PHE A 328 15.37 -15.69 -13.20
N SER A 329 14.48 -16.30 -12.41
CA SER A 329 14.20 -17.74 -12.47
C SER A 329 13.84 -18.20 -13.89
N GLU A 330 12.84 -17.57 -14.51
CA GLU A 330 12.39 -17.91 -15.87
C GLU A 330 13.46 -17.59 -16.92
N LYS A 331 14.12 -16.43 -16.83
CA LYS A 331 15.22 -16.05 -17.73
C LYS A 331 16.35 -17.08 -17.71
N PHE A 332 16.77 -17.52 -16.53
CA PHE A 332 17.84 -18.51 -16.37
C PHE A 332 17.45 -19.87 -16.92
N GLU A 333 16.19 -20.29 -16.75
CA GLU A 333 15.68 -21.52 -17.36
C GLU A 333 15.71 -21.44 -18.89
N LYS A 334 15.14 -20.38 -19.48
CA LYS A 334 15.01 -20.25 -20.94
C LYS A 334 16.35 -20.09 -21.66
N LEU A 335 17.33 -19.48 -20.99
CA LEU A 335 18.71 -19.36 -21.48
C LEU A 335 19.62 -20.54 -21.09
N SER A 336 19.08 -21.58 -20.44
CA SER A 336 19.83 -22.77 -20.02
C SER A 336 21.07 -22.43 -19.18
N ILE A 337 20.93 -21.49 -18.25
CA ILE A 337 22.00 -21.07 -17.35
C ILE A 337 22.16 -22.11 -16.23
N SER A 338 23.35 -22.73 -16.17
CA SER A 338 23.72 -23.71 -15.13
C SER A 338 23.63 -23.10 -13.72
N ALA A 339 23.25 -23.91 -12.72
CA ALA A 339 23.02 -23.47 -11.34
C ALA A 339 24.14 -22.58 -10.77
N GLU A 340 25.39 -23.03 -10.86
CA GLU A 340 26.58 -22.28 -10.42
C GLU A 340 26.72 -20.90 -11.07
N LEU A 341 26.43 -20.81 -12.37
CA LEU A 341 26.57 -19.57 -13.12
C LEU A 341 25.48 -18.55 -12.74
N LYS A 342 24.29 -19.00 -12.28
CA LYS A 342 23.20 -18.12 -11.84
C LYS A 342 23.67 -17.16 -10.74
N LEU A 343 24.32 -17.68 -9.69
CA LEU A 343 24.78 -16.83 -8.58
C LEU A 343 25.89 -15.88 -8.99
N SER A 344 26.79 -16.30 -9.86
CA SER A 344 27.85 -15.41 -10.36
C SER A 344 27.27 -14.27 -11.21
N ILE A 345 26.20 -14.53 -11.96
CA ILE A 345 25.46 -13.49 -12.71
C ILE A 345 24.75 -12.54 -11.75
N LEU A 346 24.02 -13.06 -10.76
CA LEU A 346 23.33 -12.23 -9.74
C LEU A 346 24.32 -11.38 -8.94
N ALA A 347 25.46 -11.96 -8.55
CA ALA A 347 26.53 -11.27 -7.86
C ALA A 347 27.24 -10.20 -8.71
N GLY A 348 27.06 -10.22 -10.03
CA GLY A 348 27.78 -9.34 -10.96
C GLY A 348 29.28 -9.65 -11.01
N ALA A 349 29.66 -10.92 -10.89
CA ALA A 349 31.07 -11.35 -10.81
C ALA A 349 31.85 -11.10 -12.10
N PHE A 350 31.17 -10.92 -13.23
CA PHE A 350 31.76 -10.61 -14.53
C PHE A 350 30.81 -9.76 -15.37
N THR A 351 31.33 -9.13 -16.42
CA THR A 351 30.53 -8.29 -17.33
C THR A 351 29.77 -9.13 -18.35
N LEU A 352 28.48 -8.85 -18.49
CA LEU A 352 27.59 -9.45 -19.49
C LEU A 352 27.70 -8.67 -20.81
N ALA A 353 27.71 -9.39 -21.93
CA ALA A 353 27.79 -8.80 -23.27
C ALA A 353 26.85 -9.53 -24.25
N GLY A 354 26.58 -8.90 -25.40
CA GLY A 354 25.69 -9.46 -26.42
C GLY A 354 24.31 -9.78 -25.85
N HIS A 355 23.81 -10.99 -26.12
CA HIS A 355 22.53 -11.45 -25.54
C HIS A 355 22.54 -11.51 -24.01
N GLY A 356 23.71 -11.69 -23.37
CA GLY A 356 23.84 -11.80 -21.92
C GLY A 356 23.34 -10.56 -21.18
N GLN A 357 23.36 -9.38 -21.82
CA GLN A 357 22.86 -8.14 -21.23
C GLN A 357 21.35 -8.18 -20.90
N TYR A 358 20.59 -9.06 -21.57
CA TYR A 358 19.19 -9.32 -21.24
C TYR A 358 19.01 -9.81 -19.79
N LEU A 359 19.98 -10.55 -19.24
CA LEU A 359 19.93 -11.05 -17.86
C LEU A 359 20.08 -9.92 -16.83
N SER A 360 20.73 -8.81 -17.18
CA SER A 360 20.83 -7.62 -16.32
C SER A 360 19.74 -6.57 -16.60
N ASP A 361 18.90 -6.80 -17.61
CA ASP A 361 17.84 -5.87 -17.95
C ASP A 361 16.65 -6.06 -17.00
N GLU A 362 16.40 -5.05 -16.17
CA GLU A 362 15.34 -5.05 -15.17
C GLU A 362 14.18 -4.14 -15.58
N LYS A 363 12.97 -4.53 -15.16
CA LYS A 363 11.79 -3.69 -15.28
C LYS A 363 11.86 -2.54 -14.27
N LYS A 364 11.47 -1.33 -14.70
CA LYS A 364 11.52 -0.13 -13.85
C LYS A 364 10.24 0.12 -13.06
N SER A 365 9.11 -0.40 -13.53
CA SER A 365 7.76 -0.14 -13.05
C SER A 365 6.98 -1.45 -12.86
N ALA A 366 6.22 -1.59 -11.79
CA ALA A 366 5.37 -2.77 -11.57
C ALA A 366 4.16 -2.76 -12.52
N ARG A 367 3.78 -1.59 -13.05
CA ARG A 367 2.73 -1.40 -14.07
C ARG A 367 3.18 -1.77 -15.47
N ALA A 368 4.48 -1.93 -15.71
CA ALA A 368 4.95 -2.44 -16.99
C ALA A 368 4.67 -3.95 -17.08
N VAL A 369 4.13 -4.38 -18.20
CA VAL A 369 3.97 -5.79 -18.58
C VAL A 369 4.95 -6.05 -19.71
N ARG A 370 5.71 -7.13 -19.61
CA ARG A 370 6.82 -7.42 -20.50
C ARG A 370 6.74 -8.88 -20.94
N SER A 371 7.00 -9.13 -22.21
CA SER A 371 7.24 -10.49 -22.69
C SER A 371 8.45 -10.47 -23.61
N SER A 372 9.20 -11.56 -23.62
CA SER A 372 10.41 -11.69 -24.40
C SER A 372 10.40 -12.97 -25.22
N LEU A 373 11.02 -12.91 -26.39
CA LEU A 373 11.35 -14.05 -27.23
C LEU A 373 12.86 -14.24 -27.21
N VAL A 374 13.31 -15.43 -26.83
CA VAL A 374 14.71 -15.83 -26.86
C VAL A 374 14.93 -16.74 -28.06
N TYR A 375 15.81 -16.33 -28.96
CA TYR A 375 16.14 -17.01 -30.19
C TYR A 375 17.59 -17.50 -30.15
N THR A 376 17.78 -18.82 -30.21
CA THR A 376 19.09 -19.48 -30.19
C THR A 376 19.31 -20.20 -31.51
N ILE A 377 20.37 -19.81 -32.22
CA ILE A 377 20.84 -20.50 -33.42
C ILE A 377 22.14 -21.18 -33.07
N ASN A 378 22.24 -22.48 -33.33
CA ASN A 378 23.50 -23.21 -33.35
C ASN A 378 24.01 -23.24 -34.79
N THR A 379 25.34 -23.25 -34.95
CA THR A 379 25.99 -23.33 -36.27
C THR A 379 27.02 -24.45 -36.33
N LYS A 380 27.94 -24.49 -35.36
CA LYS A 380 29.07 -25.42 -35.33
C LYS A 380 29.45 -25.79 -33.90
N VAL A 381 30.06 -26.96 -33.73
CA VAL A 381 30.71 -27.36 -32.48
C VAL A 381 32.17 -27.65 -32.78
N GLU A 382 33.07 -27.01 -32.03
CA GLU A 382 34.49 -27.35 -32.03
C GLU A 382 34.80 -28.20 -30.81
N HIS A 383 35.44 -29.34 -31.02
CA HIS A 383 35.83 -30.30 -29.98
C HIS A 383 37.32 -30.62 -30.08
N LEU A 384 38.05 -30.50 -28.96
CA LEU A 384 39.44 -30.92 -28.83
C LEU A 384 39.54 -32.35 -28.33
N ASN A 385 40.01 -33.24 -29.18
CA ASN A 385 40.34 -34.60 -28.78
C ASN A 385 41.66 -34.63 -28.00
N LEU A 386 41.56 -34.59 -26.67
CA LEU A 386 42.68 -34.66 -25.74
C LEU A 386 43.46 -35.99 -25.77
N THR A 387 42.90 -37.05 -26.38
CA THR A 387 43.52 -38.38 -26.42
C THR A 387 44.41 -38.61 -27.65
N SER A 388 44.40 -37.70 -28.62
CA SER A 388 45.20 -37.85 -29.85
C SER A 388 46.69 -37.61 -29.60
N GLU A 389 47.54 -38.47 -30.15
CA GLU A 389 49.00 -38.34 -30.04
C GLU A 389 49.53 -37.08 -30.73
N ASP A 390 48.88 -36.65 -31.81
CA ASP A 390 49.22 -35.45 -32.59
C ASP A 390 49.12 -34.15 -31.75
N LEU A 391 48.39 -34.20 -30.63
CA LEU A 391 48.24 -33.05 -29.74
C LEU A 391 49.50 -32.77 -28.92
N LYS A 392 50.33 -33.79 -28.63
CA LYS A 392 51.51 -33.70 -27.75
C LYS A 392 52.45 -32.55 -28.12
N ASP A 393 52.67 -32.34 -29.42
CA ASP A 393 53.54 -31.28 -29.94
C ASP A 393 52.97 -29.88 -29.83
N CYS A 394 51.65 -29.75 -29.65
CA CYS A 394 50.94 -28.47 -29.55
C CYS A 394 50.74 -28.04 -28.10
N LEU A 395 50.96 -28.93 -27.13
CA LEU A 395 50.74 -28.64 -25.72
C LEU A 395 51.87 -27.79 -25.12
N GLU A 396 51.47 -26.86 -24.24
CA GLU A 396 52.33 -26.13 -23.32
C GLU A 396 51.80 -26.27 -21.90
N LEU A 397 52.11 -27.42 -21.29
CA LEU A 397 51.60 -27.78 -19.97
C LEU A 397 52.26 -27.01 -18.82
N ASN A 398 53.34 -26.25 -19.08
CA ASN A 398 53.95 -25.38 -18.09
C ASN A 398 52.98 -24.28 -17.61
N THR A 399 52.00 -23.89 -18.41
CA THR A 399 50.93 -22.96 -18.03
C THR A 399 50.08 -23.48 -16.87
N LEU A 400 50.00 -24.80 -16.71
CA LEU A 400 49.28 -25.49 -15.64
C LEU A 400 50.05 -25.55 -14.32
N LYS A 401 51.29 -25.04 -14.24
CA LYS A 401 52.02 -24.96 -12.97
C LYS A 401 51.47 -23.89 -12.03
N ASN A 402 50.75 -22.90 -12.57
CA ASN A 402 50.14 -21.84 -11.79
C ASN A 402 48.72 -22.23 -11.36
N ASP A 403 48.31 -21.86 -10.14
CA ASP A 403 46.97 -22.11 -9.58
C ASP A 403 45.87 -21.18 -10.16
N ARG A 404 46.03 -20.73 -11.41
CA ARG A 404 45.16 -19.71 -12.00
C ARG A 404 43.85 -20.24 -12.58
N GLY A 405 43.82 -21.48 -13.07
CA GLY A 405 42.61 -22.10 -13.65
C GLY A 405 42.12 -23.29 -12.83
N THR A 406 41.03 -23.91 -13.20
CA THR A 406 40.59 -25.21 -12.63
C THR A 406 40.18 -26.19 -13.72
N HIS A 407 39.74 -25.66 -14.87
CA HIS A 407 39.29 -26.43 -16.02
C HIS A 407 39.93 -25.93 -17.32
N VAL A 408 39.84 -26.74 -18.36
CA VAL A 408 40.29 -26.44 -19.72
C VAL A 408 39.09 -26.54 -20.66
N VAL A 409 38.91 -25.56 -21.53
CA VAL A 409 37.88 -25.61 -22.58
C VAL A 409 38.23 -26.70 -23.58
N VAL A 410 37.36 -27.70 -23.71
CA VAL A 410 37.49 -28.76 -24.71
C VAL A 410 36.50 -28.58 -25.83
N ASP A 411 35.30 -28.06 -25.52
CA ASP A 411 34.28 -27.81 -26.52
C ASP A 411 33.83 -26.36 -26.50
N VAL A 412 33.66 -25.82 -27.70
CA VAL A 412 32.95 -24.56 -27.93
C VAL A 412 31.78 -24.86 -28.86
N CYS A 413 30.57 -24.64 -28.36
CA CYS A 413 29.41 -24.57 -29.22
C CYS A 413 29.28 -23.13 -29.73
N TRP A 414 29.17 -23.01 -31.04
CA TRP A 414 29.08 -21.74 -31.75
C TRP A 414 27.69 -21.51 -32.32
N GLY A 415 27.33 -20.24 -32.49
CA GLY A 415 26.03 -19.84 -32.94
C GLY A 415 25.74 -18.36 -32.72
N ALA A 416 24.49 -18.02 -32.43
CA ALA A 416 24.11 -16.69 -31.98
C ALA A 416 22.82 -16.78 -31.14
N ASN A 417 22.78 -16.01 -30.06
CA ASN A 417 21.56 -15.78 -29.29
C ASN A 417 21.03 -14.36 -29.52
N ALA A 418 19.71 -14.20 -29.45
CA ALA A 418 19.04 -12.92 -29.42
C ALA A 418 17.82 -12.95 -28.49
N ALA A 419 17.61 -11.89 -27.73
CA ALA A 419 16.42 -11.63 -26.94
C ALA A 419 15.70 -10.42 -27.52
N ILE A 420 14.46 -10.59 -27.94
CA ILE A 420 13.57 -9.52 -28.39
C ILE A 420 12.53 -9.32 -27.28
N ILE A 421 12.49 -8.13 -26.71
CA ILE A 421 11.61 -7.79 -25.60
C ILE A 421 10.56 -6.79 -26.07
N MET A 422 9.30 -7.09 -25.76
CA MET A 422 8.20 -6.16 -25.90
C MET A 422 7.70 -5.74 -24.53
N GLU A 423 7.53 -4.45 -24.32
CA GLU A 423 7.05 -3.88 -23.06
C GLU A 423 5.90 -2.92 -23.30
N SER A 424 4.85 -3.07 -22.49
CA SER A 424 3.67 -2.21 -22.46
C SER A 424 3.49 -1.60 -21.08
N MET A 425 3.14 -0.32 -21.00
CA MET A 425 2.70 0.28 -19.74
C MET A 425 1.22 0.05 -19.55
N ASN A 426 0.85 -0.76 -18.54
CA ASN A 426 -0.54 -0.99 -18.18
C ASN A 426 -1.10 0.18 -17.36
N SER A 427 -1.30 1.32 -18.04
CA SER A 427 -1.83 2.55 -17.46
C SER A 427 -3.34 2.50 -17.19
N GLU A 428 -4.07 1.64 -17.89
CA GLU A 428 -5.53 1.51 -17.80
C GLU A 428 -5.98 0.52 -16.70
N SER A 429 -5.05 0.00 -15.88
CA SER A 429 -5.35 -1.04 -14.87
C SER A 429 -6.07 -2.26 -15.43
N LYS A 430 -5.76 -2.63 -16.68
CA LYS A 430 -6.26 -3.88 -17.29
C LYS A 430 -5.73 -5.07 -16.52
N ASP A 431 -6.35 -6.23 -16.72
CA ASP A 431 -5.76 -7.47 -16.24
C ASP A 431 -4.38 -7.64 -16.89
N ASN A 432 -3.34 -7.85 -16.06
CA ASN A 432 -1.99 -8.06 -16.56
C ASN A 432 -1.93 -9.28 -17.49
N THR A 433 -2.77 -10.29 -17.27
CA THR A 433 -2.83 -11.49 -18.11
C THR A 433 -3.36 -11.18 -19.52
N GLU A 434 -4.26 -10.19 -19.67
CA GLU A 434 -4.76 -9.74 -20.97
C GLU A 434 -3.64 -9.07 -21.77
N VAL A 435 -2.90 -8.16 -21.13
CA VAL A 435 -1.78 -7.44 -21.77
C VAL A 435 -0.65 -8.40 -22.12
N GLU A 436 -0.32 -9.33 -21.23
CA GLU A 436 0.66 -10.39 -21.46
C GLU A 436 0.25 -11.31 -22.62
N GLY A 437 -1.04 -11.68 -22.69
CA GLY A 437 -1.60 -12.44 -23.80
C GLY A 437 -1.45 -11.73 -25.14
N ALA A 438 -1.68 -10.41 -25.18
CA ALA A 438 -1.47 -9.60 -26.38
C ALA A 438 0.01 -9.56 -26.80
N LEU A 439 0.93 -9.30 -25.86
CA LEU A 439 2.38 -9.28 -26.12
C LEU A 439 2.89 -10.65 -26.61
N SER A 440 2.49 -11.73 -25.94
CA SER A 440 2.81 -13.11 -26.30
C SER A 440 2.26 -13.46 -27.69
N GLY A 441 1.07 -12.99 -28.02
CA GLY A 441 0.48 -13.13 -29.37
C GLY A 441 1.33 -12.48 -30.45
N GLU A 442 1.82 -11.25 -30.23
CA GLU A 442 2.69 -10.55 -31.18
C GLU A 442 4.07 -11.20 -31.32
N LEU A 443 4.70 -11.63 -30.22
CA LEU A 443 5.97 -12.36 -30.27
C LEU A 443 5.85 -13.68 -31.04
N LYS A 444 4.74 -14.42 -30.86
CA LYS A 444 4.45 -15.63 -31.65
C LYS A 444 4.25 -15.31 -33.13
N LYS A 445 3.60 -14.19 -33.47
CA LYS A 445 3.51 -13.71 -34.87
C LYS A 445 4.88 -13.40 -35.45
N ILE A 446 5.78 -12.77 -34.69
CA ILE A 446 7.16 -12.49 -35.11
C ILE A 446 7.89 -13.81 -35.44
N ALA A 447 7.87 -14.77 -34.51
CA ALA A 447 8.49 -16.08 -34.69
C ALA A 447 7.95 -16.83 -35.92
N ALA A 448 6.63 -16.88 -36.08
CA ALA A 448 5.98 -17.60 -37.18
C ALA A 448 6.32 -16.98 -38.54
N LYS A 449 6.26 -15.65 -38.67
CA LYS A 449 6.56 -14.94 -39.92
C LYS A 449 8.05 -14.95 -40.27
N ALA A 450 8.94 -15.04 -39.28
CA ALA A 450 10.38 -15.13 -39.51
C ALA A 450 10.82 -16.55 -39.90
N SER A 451 10.25 -17.59 -39.26
CA SER A 451 10.59 -19.00 -39.52
C SER A 451 9.94 -19.60 -40.78
N GLY A 452 8.93 -18.93 -41.35
CA GLY A 452 8.25 -19.36 -42.59
C GLY A 452 7.43 -20.64 -42.45
N LYS A 453 7.18 -21.12 -41.22
CA LYS A 453 6.64 -22.47 -40.95
C LYS A 453 5.15 -22.58 -40.63
N ILE A 454 4.36 -21.48 -40.59
CA ILE A 454 2.93 -21.62 -40.24
C ILE A 454 2.03 -20.61 -41.00
N GLU A 455 1.06 -21.12 -41.77
CA GLU A 455 -0.23 -20.47 -42.00
C GLU A 455 -1.04 -20.58 -40.70
N VAL A 456 -0.91 -19.60 -39.80
CA VAL A 456 -1.79 -19.54 -38.63
C VAL A 456 -3.04 -18.78 -39.07
N ASP A 457 -4.17 -19.47 -39.07
CA ASP A 457 -5.50 -18.85 -39.17
C ASP A 457 -5.77 -18.09 -37.86
N TYR A 458 -5.14 -16.93 -37.71
CA TYR A 458 -5.59 -15.93 -36.75
C TYR A 458 -6.96 -15.49 -37.25
N LYS A 459 -8.02 -16.01 -36.62
CA LYS A 459 -9.36 -15.42 -36.75
C LYS A 459 -9.18 -13.90 -36.72
N LYS A 460 -9.60 -13.23 -37.79
CA LYS A 460 -9.72 -11.78 -37.89
C LYS A 460 -10.77 -11.29 -36.89
N ASN A 461 -10.53 -11.47 -35.60
CA ASN A 461 -11.16 -10.71 -34.55
C ASN A 461 -10.08 -9.78 -34.05
N GLU A 462 -10.08 -8.57 -34.59
CA GLU A 462 -10.25 -7.34 -33.82
C GLU A 462 -9.74 -6.15 -34.64
N GLU A 463 -10.60 -5.16 -34.72
CA GLU A 463 -10.26 -3.82 -35.15
C GLU A 463 -9.00 -3.36 -34.41
N LYS A 464 -8.06 -2.79 -35.17
CA LYS A 464 -6.79 -2.25 -34.66
C LYS A 464 -7.04 -1.33 -33.45
N LYS A 465 -6.83 -1.84 -32.24
CA LYS A 465 -6.27 -1.02 -31.17
C LYS A 465 -4.76 -1.10 -31.32
N GLU A 466 -4.17 -0.04 -31.87
CA GLU A 466 -2.73 0.18 -31.76
C GLU A 466 -2.38 0.31 -30.27
N THR A 467 -1.99 -0.81 -29.67
CA THR A 467 -1.36 -0.84 -28.35
C THR A 467 0.09 -0.42 -28.54
N ASN A 468 0.45 0.75 -28.00
CA ASN A 468 1.82 1.26 -28.02
C ASN A 468 2.73 0.35 -27.17
N PHE A 469 3.42 -0.58 -27.83
CA PHE A 469 4.48 -1.38 -27.23
C PHE A 469 5.84 -0.77 -27.56
N SER A 470 6.78 -0.85 -26.61
CA SER A 470 8.19 -0.52 -26.85
C SER A 470 8.99 -1.79 -27.08
N PHE A 471 10.04 -1.69 -27.91
CA PHE A 471 10.91 -2.81 -28.25
C PHE A 471 12.32 -2.60 -27.70
N ARG A 472 12.90 -3.67 -27.18
CA ARG A 472 14.32 -3.73 -26.82
C ARG A 472 14.92 -5.04 -27.35
N VAL A 473 16.16 -4.98 -27.79
CA VAL A 473 16.85 -6.13 -28.39
C VAL A 473 18.24 -6.25 -27.80
N PHE A 474 18.58 -7.47 -27.38
CA PHE A 474 19.94 -7.85 -26.99
C PHE A 474 20.35 -9.07 -27.80
N ALA A 475 21.41 -8.98 -28.59
CA ALA A 475 21.84 -10.09 -29.45
C ALA A 475 23.36 -10.14 -29.60
N ASP A 476 23.87 -11.33 -29.93
CA ASP A 476 25.30 -11.54 -30.17
C ASP A 476 25.76 -11.02 -31.53
N VAL A 477 24.85 -11.03 -32.50
CA VAL A 477 25.04 -10.50 -33.84
C VAL A 477 23.91 -9.53 -34.15
N LEU A 478 24.27 -8.35 -34.63
CA LEU A 478 23.32 -7.28 -34.96
C LEU A 478 23.68 -6.69 -36.33
N PRO A 479 22.68 -6.31 -37.15
CA PRO A 479 22.92 -5.59 -38.38
C PRO A 479 23.45 -4.18 -38.09
N ALA A 480 24.13 -3.58 -39.05
CA ALA A 480 24.49 -2.16 -38.98
C ALA A 480 23.22 -1.29 -39.10
N GLY A 481 23.01 -0.39 -38.15
CA GLY A 481 21.88 0.54 -38.14
C GLY A 481 21.05 0.47 -36.85
N ASP A 482 19.87 1.08 -36.90
CA ASP A 482 18.98 1.17 -35.74
C ASP A 482 18.33 -0.17 -35.41
N LEU A 483 18.14 -0.43 -34.12
CA LEU A 483 17.44 -1.60 -33.61
C LEU A 483 15.93 -1.48 -33.86
N PRO A 484 15.22 -2.60 -34.08
CA PRO A 484 13.82 -2.56 -34.42
C PRO A 484 12.97 -1.96 -33.30
N GLN A 485 12.05 -1.08 -33.69
CA GLN A 485 11.05 -0.44 -32.83
C GLN A 485 9.60 -0.84 -33.18
N THR A 486 9.43 -1.82 -34.07
CA THR A 486 8.13 -2.30 -34.55
C THR A 486 8.13 -3.82 -34.72
N VAL A 487 6.93 -4.42 -34.81
CA VAL A 487 6.74 -5.85 -35.07
C VAL A 487 7.39 -6.24 -36.41
N GLU A 488 7.18 -5.44 -37.46
CA GLU A 488 7.77 -5.66 -38.78
C GLU A 488 9.30 -5.62 -38.72
N GLY A 489 9.87 -4.63 -38.03
CA GLY A 489 11.32 -4.53 -37.83
C GLY A 489 11.88 -5.74 -37.09
N ALA A 490 11.17 -6.25 -36.08
CA ALA A 490 11.58 -7.44 -35.33
C ALA A 490 11.54 -8.70 -36.20
N ILE A 491 10.56 -8.84 -37.10
CA ILE A 491 10.51 -9.94 -38.09
C ILE A 491 11.71 -9.86 -39.04
N GLU A 492 12.03 -8.67 -39.56
CA GLU A 492 13.18 -8.50 -40.43
C GLU A 492 14.51 -8.80 -39.74
N LEU A 493 14.67 -8.35 -38.49
CA LEU A 493 15.85 -8.67 -37.69
C LEU A 493 15.98 -10.19 -37.52
N MET A 494 14.92 -10.88 -37.10
CA MET A 494 14.97 -12.33 -36.86
C MET A 494 15.32 -13.10 -38.14
N LYS A 495 14.85 -12.65 -39.32
CA LYS A 495 15.25 -13.23 -40.61
C LYS A 495 16.73 -13.00 -40.96
N LYS A 496 17.32 -11.89 -40.51
CA LYS A 496 18.73 -11.54 -40.76
C LYS A 496 19.71 -12.24 -39.81
N ILE A 497 19.31 -12.55 -38.57
CA ILE A 497 20.20 -13.16 -37.56
C ILE A 497 20.91 -14.44 -38.07
N PRO A 498 20.23 -15.42 -38.73
CA PRO A 498 20.92 -16.60 -39.26
C PRO A 498 22.05 -16.26 -40.24
N ALA A 499 21.83 -15.32 -41.16
CA ALA A 499 22.83 -14.88 -42.12
C ALA A 499 23.99 -14.15 -41.42
N LEU A 500 23.69 -13.26 -40.47
CA LEU A 500 24.71 -12.57 -39.67
C LEU A 500 25.56 -13.54 -38.83
N ALA A 501 24.97 -14.61 -38.32
CA ALA A 501 25.71 -15.66 -37.61
C ALA A 501 26.65 -16.43 -38.57
N GLN A 502 26.23 -16.68 -39.80
CA GLN A 502 27.05 -17.34 -40.83
C GLN A 502 28.16 -16.42 -41.38
N GLU A 503 27.94 -15.12 -41.43
CA GLU A 503 28.96 -14.14 -41.85
C GLU A 503 30.06 -13.97 -40.80
N ALA A 504 29.78 -14.26 -39.53
CA ALA A 504 30.74 -14.11 -38.44
C ALA A 504 31.61 -15.36 -38.26
N ASN A 505 32.92 -15.15 -38.03
CA ASN A 505 33.89 -16.18 -37.65
C ASN A 505 33.87 -17.41 -38.59
N ASP A 506 33.97 -17.20 -39.90
CA ASP A 506 34.01 -18.25 -40.92
C ASP A 506 32.83 -19.26 -40.82
N GLY A 507 31.62 -18.73 -40.62
CA GLY A 507 30.42 -19.55 -40.48
C GLY A 507 30.20 -20.14 -39.10
N LYS A 508 31.06 -19.88 -38.12
CA LYS A 508 30.85 -20.32 -36.73
C LYS A 508 29.91 -19.37 -35.98
N GLY A 509 29.91 -18.07 -36.23
CA GLY A 509 29.18 -17.14 -35.37
C GLY A 509 29.94 -16.82 -34.07
N LYS A 510 29.21 -16.63 -32.97
CA LYS A 510 29.73 -16.31 -31.63
C LYS A 510 29.64 -17.54 -30.70
N PRO A 511 30.48 -17.63 -29.66
CA PRO A 511 30.34 -18.70 -28.68
C PRO A 511 29.00 -18.59 -27.94
N ILE A 512 28.29 -19.69 -27.81
CA ILE A 512 27.02 -19.76 -27.06
C ILE A 512 27.18 -20.59 -25.77
N LYS A 513 28.07 -21.59 -25.78
CA LYS A 513 28.26 -22.53 -24.68
C LYS A 513 29.66 -23.15 -24.72
N TYR A 514 30.20 -23.44 -23.54
CA TYR A 514 31.49 -24.09 -23.33
C TYR A 514 31.32 -25.38 -22.54
N ILE A 515 32.05 -26.42 -22.93
CA ILE A 515 32.23 -27.64 -22.14
C ILE A 515 33.70 -27.72 -21.75
N MET A 516 33.94 -27.96 -20.46
CA MET A 516 35.26 -27.86 -19.88
C MET A 516 35.54 -29.08 -19.01
N VAL A 517 36.75 -29.60 -19.14
CA VAL A 517 37.23 -30.73 -18.32
C VAL A 517 38.09 -30.22 -17.18
N PRO A 518 38.01 -30.82 -15.98
CA PRO A 518 38.92 -30.51 -14.89
C PRO A 518 40.38 -30.75 -15.27
N ILE A 519 41.30 -29.94 -14.74
CA ILE A 519 42.74 -30.13 -14.96
C ILE A 519 43.22 -31.45 -14.34
N SER A 520 42.56 -31.94 -13.28
CA SER A 520 42.79 -33.28 -12.71
C SER A 520 42.51 -34.39 -13.73
N THR A 521 41.41 -34.28 -14.49
CA THR A 521 41.06 -35.19 -15.58
C THR A 521 42.10 -35.11 -16.70
N LEU A 522 42.52 -33.90 -17.09
CA LEU A 522 43.56 -33.69 -18.10
C LEU A 522 44.90 -34.35 -17.70
N LYS A 523 45.31 -34.23 -16.44
CA LYS A 523 46.54 -34.86 -15.91
C LYS A 523 46.54 -36.37 -16.17
N SER A 524 45.41 -37.01 -15.92
CA SER A 524 45.31 -38.45 -16.11
C SER A 524 45.14 -38.85 -17.57
N LEU A 525 44.47 -38.05 -18.40
CA LEU A 525 44.36 -38.32 -19.85
C LEU A 525 45.70 -38.22 -20.57
N LEU A 526 46.56 -37.28 -20.15
CA LEU A 526 47.86 -37.05 -20.79
C LEU A 526 48.99 -37.92 -20.20
N ASN A 527 48.74 -38.76 -19.19
CA ASN A 527 49.76 -39.52 -18.45
C ASN A 527 50.91 -38.63 -17.93
N LYS A 528 50.56 -37.50 -17.31
CA LYS A 528 51.52 -36.47 -16.86
C LYS A 528 51.50 -36.30 -15.33
N PRO A 529 52.04 -37.26 -14.56
CA PRO A 529 51.95 -37.25 -13.09
C PRO A 529 52.61 -36.03 -12.44
N GLU A 530 53.57 -35.39 -13.11
CA GLU A 530 54.24 -34.16 -12.69
C GLU A 530 53.34 -32.92 -12.66
N LEU A 531 52.14 -32.97 -13.25
CA LEU A 531 51.18 -31.88 -13.19
C LEU A 531 50.60 -31.73 -11.78
N MET A 532 50.74 -30.53 -11.23
CA MET A 532 49.99 -30.08 -10.05
C MET A 532 48.55 -29.78 -10.49
N ALA A 533 47.64 -30.73 -10.26
CA ALA A 533 46.30 -30.72 -10.84
C ALA A 533 45.16 -30.86 -9.83
N ASP A 534 45.48 -31.03 -8.54
CA ASP A 534 44.48 -31.15 -7.47
C ASP A 534 43.96 -29.74 -7.14
N ARG A 535 43.00 -29.27 -7.94
CA ARG A 535 42.39 -27.96 -7.80
C ARG A 535 40.96 -28.13 -7.31
N LEU A 536 40.77 -27.85 -6.02
CA LEU A 536 39.47 -28.00 -5.38
C LEU A 536 38.47 -26.97 -5.93
N VAL A 537 37.32 -27.46 -6.38
CA VAL A 537 36.14 -26.66 -6.69
C VAL A 537 34.97 -27.30 -5.96
N LYS A 538 34.54 -26.70 -4.84
CA LYS A 538 33.32 -27.13 -4.14
C LYS A 538 32.10 -26.69 -4.95
N GLN A 539 31.19 -27.62 -5.22
CA GLN A 539 29.87 -27.30 -5.75
C GLN A 539 29.02 -26.64 -4.67
N LEU A 540 28.11 -25.77 -5.09
CA LEU A 540 27.19 -25.05 -4.23
C LEU A 540 25.92 -25.85 -3.97
N ASN A 541 25.30 -25.61 -2.82
CA ASN A 541 24.00 -26.19 -2.49
C ASN A 541 22.91 -25.61 -3.42
N GLU A 542 22.19 -26.48 -4.13
CA GLU A 542 21.10 -26.08 -5.04
C GLU A 542 19.99 -25.30 -4.33
N GLU A 543 19.69 -25.64 -3.07
CA GLU A 543 18.69 -24.93 -2.27
C GLU A 543 19.11 -23.48 -1.99
N ALA A 544 20.37 -23.28 -1.61
CA ALA A 544 20.92 -21.93 -1.42
C ALA A 544 20.86 -21.13 -2.73
N ILE A 545 21.16 -21.75 -3.88
CA ILE A 545 21.04 -21.10 -5.19
C ILE A 545 19.60 -20.65 -5.46
N ALA A 546 18.62 -21.52 -5.22
CA ALA A 546 17.20 -21.19 -5.42
C ALA A 546 16.77 -20.02 -4.55
N ARG A 547 17.14 -20.02 -3.27
CA ARG A 547 16.82 -18.93 -2.32
C ARG A 547 17.40 -17.58 -2.73
N PHE A 548 18.64 -17.55 -3.25
CA PHE A 548 19.19 -16.30 -3.79
C PHE A 548 18.44 -15.82 -5.03
N VAL A 549 18.06 -16.72 -5.95
CA VAL A 549 17.28 -16.34 -7.15
C VAL A 549 15.95 -15.72 -6.72
N GLU A 550 15.22 -16.36 -5.81
CA GLU A 550 13.97 -15.85 -5.25
C GLU A 550 14.15 -14.50 -4.56
N LEU A 551 15.22 -14.35 -3.76
CA LEU A 551 15.55 -13.11 -3.08
C LEU A 551 15.76 -11.95 -4.07
N PHE A 552 16.53 -12.17 -5.14
CA PHE A 552 16.77 -11.14 -6.17
C PHE A 552 15.49 -10.81 -6.97
N ASP A 553 14.63 -11.80 -7.22
CA ASP A 553 13.31 -11.58 -7.83
C ASP A 553 12.41 -10.72 -6.92
N GLU A 554 12.36 -10.98 -5.61
CA GLU A 554 11.59 -10.18 -4.64
C GLU A 554 12.14 -8.76 -4.50
N ILE A 555 13.47 -8.59 -4.47
CA ILE A 555 14.11 -7.26 -4.47
C ILE A 555 13.69 -6.47 -5.72
N SER A 556 13.72 -7.11 -6.89
CA SER A 556 13.33 -6.49 -8.16
C SER A 556 11.86 -6.04 -8.13
N GLU A 557 10.95 -6.88 -7.66
CA GLU A 557 9.52 -6.56 -7.53
C GLU A 557 9.30 -5.36 -6.59
N LEU A 558 9.96 -5.34 -5.43
CA LEU A 558 9.83 -4.25 -4.46
C LEU A 558 10.42 -2.94 -4.99
N LYS A 559 11.55 -2.98 -5.70
CA LYS A 559 12.12 -1.80 -6.38
C LYS A 559 11.14 -1.21 -7.38
N GLN A 560 10.48 -2.06 -8.17
CA GLN A 560 9.48 -1.64 -9.17
C GLN A 560 8.28 -0.95 -8.51
N LYS A 561 7.69 -1.55 -7.48
CA LYS A 561 6.56 -0.96 -6.73
C LYS A 561 6.93 0.36 -6.08
N LEU A 562 8.13 0.43 -5.51
CA LEU A 562 8.62 1.63 -4.85
C LEU A 562 8.96 2.75 -5.84
N ASN A 563 9.45 2.40 -7.03
CA ASN A 563 9.64 3.37 -8.12
C ASN A 563 8.30 3.95 -8.58
N ASP A 564 7.27 3.12 -8.76
CA ASP A 564 5.93 3.58 -9.12
C ASP A 564 5.38 4.55 -8.07
N LEU A 565 5.42 4.14 -6.80
CA LEU A 565 4.99 4.97 -5.68
C LEU A 565 5.73 6.31 -5.65
N TYR A 566 7.06 6.30 -5.76
CA TYR A 566 7.86 7.51 -5.75
C TYR A 566 7.52 8.42 -6.94
N ASN A 567 7.39 7.86 -8.14
CA ASN A 567 7.08 8.63 -9.34
C ASN A 567 5.68 9.24 -9.25
N ASP A 568 4.69 8.50 -8.74
CA ASP A 568 3.35 9.04 -8.49
C ASP A 568 3.40 10.20 -7.50
N MET A 569 4.09 10.04 -6.37
CA MET A 569 4.23 11.11 -5.38
C MET A 569 4.91 12.35 -5.96
N VAL A 570 5.94 12.17 -6.81
CA VAL A 570 6.64 13.27 -7.47
C VAL A 570 5.76 13.97 -8.51
N ALA A 571 4.97 13.23 -9.28
CA ALA A 571 4.01 13.79 -10.23
C ALA A 571 2.87 14.53 -9.52
N HIS A 572 2.56 14.14 -8.28
CA HIS A 572 1.46 14.67 -7.48
C HIS A 572 1.91 15.53 -6.30
N LYS A 573 3.07 16.20 -6.40
CA LYS A 573 3.59 17.09 -5.35
C LYS A 573 2.59 18.16 -4.86
N PHE A 574 1.62 18.54 -5.67
CA PHE A 574 0.58 19.49 -5.28
C PHE A 574 -0.36 18.91 -4.19
N CYS A 575 -0.52 17.59 -4.10
CA CYS A 575 -1.38 16.93 -3.11
C CYS A 575 -0.64 15.93 -2.20
N VAL A 576 0.70 15.99 -2.14
CA VAL A 576 1.52 15.07 -1.35
C VAL A 576 2.53 15.86 -0.52
N LEU A 577 2.68 15.50 0.75
CA LEU A 577 3.65 16.13 1.65
C LEU A 577 5.09 15.84 1.20
N GLU A 578 5.95 16.85 1.27
CA GLU A 578 7.36 16.72 0.89
C GLU A 578 8.09 15.66 1.74
N ASP A 579 7.72 15.51 3.01
CA ASP A 579 8.27 14.51 3.91
C ASP A 579 7.97 13.08 3.46
N ASP A 580 6.80 12.82 2.88
CA ASP A 580 6.46 11.49 2.39
C ASP A 580 7.24 11.14 1.11
N VAL A 581 7.44 12.12 0.23
CA VAL A 581 8.34 11.98 -0.94
C VAL A 581 9.77 11.67 -0.47
N LYS A 582 10.26 12.39 0.55
CA LYS A 582 11.60 12.17 1.13
C LYS A 582 11.72 10.78 1.76
N LYS A 583 10.71 10.33 2.51
CA LYS A 583 10.67 8.97 3.10
C LYS A 583 10.73 7.89 2.01
N ALA A 584 9.86 7.98 0.99
CA ALA A 584 9.85 7.03 -0.12
C ALA A 584 11.20 7.00 -0.86
N SER A 585 11.80 8.18 -1.11
CA SER A 585 13.14 8.27 -1.71
C SER A 585 14.21 7.61 -0.84
N LYS A 586 14.16 7.78 0.48
CA LYS A 586 15.12 7.19 1.42
C LYS A 586 15.06 5.67 1.39
N ILE A 587 13.85 5.10 1.40
CA ILE A 587 13.63 3.65 1.29
C ILE A 587 14.21 3.13 -0.03
N ARG A 588 13.99 3.84 -1.14
CA ARG A 588 14.48 3.47 -2.47
C ARG A 588 16.01 3.44 -2.53
N THR A 589 16.65 4.51 -2.06
CA THR A 589 18.11 4.59 -2.02
C THR A 589 18.70 3.52 -1.11
N LEU A 590 18.06 3.24 0.03
CA LEU A 590 18.52 2.22 0.96
C LEU A 590 18.42 0.81 0.35
N LEU A 591 17.29 0.45 -0.27
CA LEU A 591 17.12 -0.86 -0.93
C LEU A 591 18.17 -1.08 -2.03
N ASN A 592 18.39 -0.09 -2.90
CA ASN A 592 19.43 -0.16 -3.93
C ASN A 592 20.83 -0.35 -3.34
N ARG A 593 21.15 0.35 -2.24
CA ARG A 593 22.44 0.21 -1.54
C ARG A 593 22.59 -1.19 -0.93
N ARG A 594 21.53 -1.75 -0.34
CA ARG A 594 21.56 -3.11 0.23
C ARG A 594 21.73 -4.16 -0.85
N GLU A 595 21.02 -4.05 -1.97
CA GLU A 595 21.21 -4.94 -3.11
C GLU A 595 22.65 -4.89 -3.62
N ALA A 596 23.23 -3.70 -3.80
CA ALA A 596 24.63 -3.56 -4.22
C ALA A 596 25.61 -4.20 -3.22
N SER A 597 25.36 -4.04 -1.92
CA SER A 597 26.15 -4.69 -0.87
C SER A 597 25.99 -6.22 -0.89
N LEU A 598 24.78 -6.72 -1.13
CA LEU A 598 24.48 -8.15 -1.26
C LEU A 598 25.27 -8.74 -2.44
N ARG A 599 25.20 -8.11 -3.62
CA ARG A 599 25.95 -8.53 -4.82
C ARG A 599 27.46 -8.61 -4.54
N SER A 600 28.04 -7.57 -3.92
CA SER A 600 29.47 -7.53 -3.60
C SER A 600 29.89 -8.60 -2.58
N LYS A 601 29.12 -8.81 -1.52
CA LYS A 601 29.39 -9.84 -0.51
C LYS A 601 29.28 -11.24 -1.12
N LEU A 602 28.20 -11.48 -1.87
CA LEU A 602 27.98 -12.74 -2.57
C LEU A 602 29.14 -13.06 -3.52
N ALA A 603 29.60 -12.10 -4.33
CA ALA A 603 30.72 -12.29 -5.26
C ALA A 603 32.00 -12.75 -4.53
N ALA A 604 32.35 -12.10 -3.42
CA ALA A 604 33.53 -12.45 -2.64
C ALA A 604 33.40 -13.83 -1.98
N THR A 605 32.27 -14.11 -1.35
CA THR A 605 32.02 -15.38 -0.64
C THR A 605 31.94 -16.57 -1.59
N LEU A 606 31.37 -16.40 -2.80
CA LEU A 606 31.34 -17.46 -3.82
C LEU A 606 32.75 -17.96 -4.14
N ILE A 607 33.73 -17.05 -4.27
CA ILE A 607 35.12 -17.41 -4.54
C ILE A 607 35.70 -18.23 -3.38
N GLU A 608 35.51 -17.78 -2.13
CA GLU A 608 36.05 -18.46 -0.95
C GLU A 608 35.43 -19.85 -0.75
N VAL A 609 34.11 -19.97 -0.89
CA VAL A 609 33.37 -21.24 -0.74
C VAL A 609 33.78 -22.23 -1.83
N ARG A 610 33.78 -21.82 -3.10
CA ARG A 610 34.20 -22.68 -4.22
C ARG A 610 35.66 -23.09 -4.12
N SER A 611 36.53 -22.22 -3.60
CA SER A 611 37.94 -22.54 -3.32
C SER A 611 38.13 -23.52 -2.15
N GLY A 612 37.07 -23.81 -1.39
CA GLY A 612 37.12 -24.56 -0.14
C GLY A 612 37.81 -23.83 1.02
N ARG A 613 38.03 -22.51 0.89
CA ARG A 613 38.59 -21.63 1.94
C ARG A 613 37.53 -21.18 2.95
N ALA A 614 36.26 -21.33 2.59
CA ALA A 614 35.09 -21.11 3.44
C ALA A 614 34.12 -22.29 3.36
N ASP A 615 33.27 -22.41 4.38
CA ASP A 615 32.17 -23.37 4.42
C ASP A 615 30.91 -22.82 3.74
N ALA A 616 30.10 -23.72 3.19
CA ALA A 616 28.88 -23.36 2.47
C ALA A 616 27.88 -22.59 3.35
N GLU A 617 27.92 -22.78 4.68
CA GLU A 617 27.14 -22.03 5.67
C GLU A 617 27.36 -20.51 5.58
N GLN A 618 28.51 -20.03 5.06
CA GLN A 618 28.72 -18.60 4.85
C GLN A 618 27.75 -17.98 3.83
N LEU A 619 27.23 -18.77 2.88
CA LEU A 619 26.19 -18.32 1.96
C LEU A 619 24.85 -18.15 2.67
N GLU A 620 24.53 -19.05 3.62
CA GLU A 620 23.35 -18.94 4.46
C GLU A 620 23.41 -17.72 5.37
N ASN A 621 24.57 -17.46 5.98
CA ASN A 621 24.79 -16.27 6.79
C ASN A 621 24.54 -14.97 6.00
N ILE A 622 24.83 -14.93 4.69
CA ILE A 622 24.52 -13.76 3.85
C ILE A 622 23.00 -13.59 3.69
N LEU A 623 22.26 -14.68 3.47
CA LEU A 623 20.80 -14.64 3.37
C LEU A 623 20.18 -14.19 4.70
N GLU A 624 20.61 -14.78 5.81
CA GLU A 624 20.15 -14.42 7.16
C GLU A 624 20.50 -12.98 7.52
N GLU A 625 21.71 -12.50 7.19
CA GLU A 625 22.08 -11.10 7.40
C GLU A 625 21.18 -10.17 6.57
N PHE A 626 20.86 -10.57 5.33
CA PHE A 626 20.00 -9.76 4.48
C PHE A 626 18.56 -9.69 5.01
N GLU A 627 18.03 -10.79 5.51
CA GLU A 627 16.67 -10.91 6.06
C GLU A 627 16.53 -10.36 7.49
N GLY A 628 17.53 -10.55 8.34
CA GLY A 628 17.50 -10.26 9.78
C GLY A 628 17.91 -8.84 10.20
N ASN A 629 18.44 -8.03 9.30
CA ASN A 629 18.74 -6.61 9.57
C ASN A 629 17.46 -5.76 9.76
N ASP A 630 17.58 -4.58 10.38
CA ASP A 630 16.50 -3.57 10.63
C ASP A 630 15.67 -3.12 9.39
N PHE A 631 16.00 -3.65 8.20
CA PHE A 631 15.38 -3.35 6.92
C PHE A 631 15.10 -4.62 6.12
N SER A 632 14.39 -5.60 6.68
CA SER A 632 13.95 -6.80 5.95
C SER A 632 13.08 -6.48 4.73
N LEU A 633 12.95 -7.39 3.77
CA LEU A 633 12.03 -7.19 2.63
C LEU A 633 10.56 -7.09 3.08
N SER A 634 10.20 -7.80 4.15
CA SER A 634 8.88 -7.65 4.80
C SER A 634 8.68 -6.25 5.37
N LYS A 635 9.73 -5.64 5.93
CA LYS A 635 9.69 -4.24 6.40
C LYS A 635 9.56 -3.27 5.23
N VAL A 636 10.29 -3.46 4.13
CA VAL A 636 10.12 -2.66 2.91
C VAL A 636 8.69 -2.73 2.39
N ARG A 637 8.10 -3.93 2.34
CA ARG A 637 6.71 -4.14 1.93
C ARG A 637 5.74 -3.42 2.87
N SER A 638 5.97 -3.51 4.18
CA SER A 638 5.19 -2.78 5.18
C SER A 638 5.31 -1.26 5.02
N ASP A 639 6.52 -0.74 4.76
CA ASP A 639 6.75 0.68 4.55
C ASP A 639 6.08 1.17 3.26
N ILE A 640 6.12 0.41 2.17
CA ILE A 640 5.34 0.71 0.94
C ILE A 640 3.84 0.77 1.28
N ASN A 641 3.33 -0.22 2.02
CA ASN A 641 1.91 -0.26 2.40
C ASN A 641 1.51 0.89 3.34
N SER A 642 2.44 1.41 4.14
CA SER A 642 2.17 2.56 5.02
C SER A 642 1.77 3.83 4.26
N PHE A 643 2.14 3.93 2.97
CA PHE A 643 1.73 5.02 2.08
C PHE A 643 0.35 4.83 1.46
N HIS A 644 -0.45 3.85 1.90
CA HIS A 644 -1.79 3.60 1.35
C HIS A 644 -2.66 4.87 1.29
N ASN A 645 -2.70 5.66 2.36
CA ASN A 645 -3.49 6.90 2.39
C ASN A 645 -3.01 7.93 1.36
N VAL A 646 -1.69 8.02 1.15
CA VAL A 646 -1.11 8.91 0.12
C VAL A 646 -1.52 8.45 -1.27
N VAL A 647 -1.47 7.14 -1.54
CA VAL A 647 -1.90 6.56 -2.82
C VAL A 647 -3.39 6.82 -3.07
N GLU A 648 -4.25 6.65 -2.06
CA GLU A 648 -5.69 6.95 -2.18
C GLU A 648 -5.95 8.45 -2.37
N LYS A 649 -5.17 9.33 -1.73
CA LYS A 649 -5.24 10.78 -1.94
C LYS A 649 -4.85 11.18 -3.36
N ILE A 650 -3.79 10.58 -3.92
CA ILE A 650 -3.38 10.77 -5.32
C ILE A 650 -4.51 10.36 -6.27
N LYS A 651 -5.05 9.14 -6.12
CA LYS A 651 -6.18 8.65 -6.94
C LYS A 651 -7.39 9.57 -6.85
N PHE A 652 -7.70 10.05 -5.65
CA PHE A 652 -8.81 10.97 -5.43
C PHE A 652 -8.58 12.30 -6.16
N ALA A 653 -7.37 12.86 -6.11
CA ALA A 653 -7.01 14.06 -6.84
C ALA A 653 -7.12 13.88 -8.37
N ASP A 654 -6.72 12.72 -8.90
CA ASP A 654 -6.85 12.39 -10.32
C ASP A 654 -8.31 12.33 -10.77
N ILE A 655 -9.17 11.67 -10.00
CA ILE A 655 -10.61 11.60 -10.27
C ILE A 655 -11.22 13.01 -10.30
N LEU A 656 -10.86 13.86 -9.33
CA LEU A 656 -11.35 15.24 -9.28
C LEU A 656 -10.94 16.05 -10.50
N LYS A 657 -9.66 15.97 -10.88
CA LYS A 657 -9.15 16.67 -12.08
C LYS A 657 -9.84 16.18 -13.34
N ALA A 658 -10.04 14.87 -13.50
CA ALA A 658 -10.73 14.27 -14.65
C ALA A 658 -12.19 14.74 -14.76
N GLU A 659 -12.86 14.98 -13.63
CA GLU A 659 -14.24 15.51 -13.60
C GLU A 659 -14.33 17.03 -13.84
N GLY A 660 -13.19 17.74 -13.83
CA GLY A 660 -13.09 19.18 -14.09
C GLY A 660 -12.95 20.05 -12.83
N ALA A 661 -12.78 19.44 -11.65
CA ALA A 661 -12.53 20.16 -10.41
C ALA A 661 -11.06 20.58 -10.27
N THR A 662 -10.82 21.69 -9.59
CA THR A 662 -9.47 22.20 -9.32
C THR A 662 -9.06 21.87 -7.89
N TYR A 663 -7.91 21.19 -7.75
CA TYR A 663 -7.37 20.78 -6.47
C TYR A 663 -6.47 21.88 -5.88
N ILE A 664 -6.81 22.35 -4.68
CA ILE A 664 -6.07 23.38 -3.95
C ILE A 664 -5.23 22.72 -2.87
N GLY A 665 -3.95 22.51 -3.17
CA GLY A 665 -2.96 21.98 -2.25
C GLY A 665 -1.71 22.86 -2.18
N LEU A 666 -0.53 22.24 -2.17
CA LEU A 666 0.75 22.94 -2.12
C LEU A 666 0.98 23.73 -3.41
N GLY A 667 1.33 25.02 -3.28
CA GLY A 667 1.64 25.92 -4.40
C GLY A 667 0.43 26.54 -5.11
N SER A 668 -0.81 26.19 -4.72
CA SER A 668 -2.04 26.79 -5.28
C SER A 668 -2.64 27.82 -4.33
N SER A 669 -3.32 28.86 -4.80
CA SER A 669 -4.04 29.83 -3.94
C SER A 669 -5.54 29.77 -4.21
N LEU A 670 -6.33 29.46 -3.17
CA LEU A 670 -7.79 29.44 -3.27
C LEU A 670 -8.33 30.83 -3.67
N GLU A 671 -7.87 31.88 -2.97
CA GLU A 671 -8.26 33.27 -3.24
C GLU A 671 -8.03 33.66 -4.70
N THR A 672 -6.87 33.30 -5.25
CA THR A 672 -6.53 33.62 -6.65
C THR A 672 -7.48 32.91 -7.62
N GLU A 673 -7.82 31.64 -7.36
CA GLU A 673 -8.75 30.88 -8.20
C GLU A 673 -10.20 31.37 -8.05
N MET A 674 -10.59 31.84 -6.86
CA MET A 674 -11.90 32.46 -6.64
C MET A 674 -12.04 33.80 -7.37
N ILE A 675 -11.03 34.67 -7.30
CA ILE A 675 -11.02 35.96 -8.03
C ILE A 675 -11.11 35.75 -9.54
N LYS A 676 -10.38 34.77 -10.09
CA LYS A 676 -10.46 34.42 -11.52
C LYS A 676 -11.86 33.99 -11.98
N ASN A 677 -12.69 33.51 -11.06
CA ASN A 677 -14.01 32.94 -11.34
C ASN A 677 -15.14 33.69 -10.59
N GLU A 678 -14.93 34.96 -10.23
CA GLU A 678 -15.81 35.74 -9.34
C GLU A 678 -17.29 35.81 -9.80
N MET A 679 -17.51 35.78 -11.11
CA MET A 679 -18.83 35.85 -11.73
C MET A 679 -19.56 34.50 -11.84
N ARG A 680 -18.96 33.40 -11.39
CA ARG A 680 -19.50 32.04 -11.48
C ARG A 680 -19.96 31.53 -10.13
N ASP A 681 -20.86 30.55 -10.14
CA ASP A 681 -21.13 29.74 -8.96
C ASP A 681 -19.90 28.89 -8.64
N ILE A 682 -19.45 28.91 -7.38
CA ILE A 682 -18.27 28.20 -6.92
C ILE A 682 -18.66 27.27 -5.77
N TYR A 683 -18.37 25.97 -5.91
CA TYR A 683 -18.53 24.99 -4.84
C TYR A 683 -17.15 24.52 -4.36
N ILE A 684 -16.93 24.60 -3.05
CA ILE A 684 -15.63 24.29 -2.42
C ILE A 684 -15.81 23.16 -1.42
N LEU A 685 -15.19 22.01 -1.67
CA LEU A 685 -15.15 20.90 -0.73
C LEU A 685 -13.90 21.01 0.15
N PHE A 686 -14.10 21.16 1.45
CA PHE A 686 -13.02 21.14 2.44
C PHE A 686 -12.92 19.75 3.06
N PHE A 687 -11.71 19.19 3.09
CA PHE A 687 -11.49 17.88 3.70
C PHE A 687 -10.09 17.77 4.31
N SER A 688 -9.93 16.83 5.24
CA SER A 688 -8.63 16.31 5.67
C SER A 688 -8.71 14.78 5.77
N ASP A 689 -7.61 14.07 5.62
CA ASP A 689 -7.59 12.60 5.69
C ASP A 689 -7.92 12.11 7.10
N THR A 690 -7.55 12.87 8.12
CA THR A 690 -7.95 12.62 9.51
C THR A 690 -9.47 12.67 9.65
N LEU A 691 -10.11 13.70 9.10
CA LEU A 691 -11.56 13.87 9.16
C LEU A 691 -12.30 12.83 8.31
N LYS A 692 -11.74 12.36 7.20
CA LYS A 692 -12.35 11.26 6.43
C LYS A 692 -12.51 9.99 7.26
N GLN A 693 -11.57 9.75 8.16
CA GLN A 693 -11.59 8.57 9.03
C GLN A 693 -12.53 8.77 10.22
N THR A 694 -12.50 9.92 10.88
CA THR A 694 -13.34 10.21 12.06
C THR A 694 -14.80 10.53 11.70
N GLU A 695 -15.04 11.18 10.56
CA GLU A 695 -16.35 11.65 10.09
C GLU A 695 -16.79 10.95 8.79
N ASN A 696 -16.64 9.62 8.71
CA ASN A 696 -16.86 8.85 7.47
C ASN A 696 -18.26 9.07 6.85
N GLN A 697 -19.31 9.24 7.66
CA GLN A 697 -20.66 9.51 7.14
C GLN A 697 -20.77 10.90 6.49
N ALA A 698 -20.20 11.93 7.12
CA ALA A 698 -20.14 13.29 6.56
C ALA A 698 -19.29 13.32 5.29
N TRP A 699 -18.16 12.60 5.27
CA TRP A 699 -17.35 12.41 4.07
C TRP A 699 -18.13 11.78 2.93
N ARG A 700 -18.80 10.65 3.16
CA ARG A 700 -19.58 9.95 2.12
C ARG A 700 -20.72 10.83 1.59
N GLY A 701 -21.43 11.52 2.49
CA GLY A 701 -22.51 12.44 2.15
C GLY A 701 -22.02 13.59 1.26
N ASN A 702 -21.04 14.35 1.75
CA ASN A 702 -20.48 15.48 1.03
C ASN A 702 -19.80 15.03 -0.26
N ARG A 703 -19.02 13.95 -0.27
CA ARG A 703 -18.42 13.43 -1.50
C ARG A 703 -19.48 13.10 -2.56
N THR A 704 -20.55 12.40 -2.17
CA THR A 704 -21.63 12.04 -3.10
C THR A 704 -22.34 13.28 -3.63
N LEU A 705 -22.67 14.23 -2.74
CA LEU A 705 -23.29 15.49 -3.10
C LEU A 705 -22.39 16.30 -4.05
N PHE A 706 -21.11 16.43 -3.75
CA PHE A 706 -20.14 17.16 -4.56
C PHE A 706 -20.05 16.60 -6.00
N PHE A 707 -19.92 15.28 -6.15
CA PHE A 707 -19.95 14.66 -7.49
C PHE A 707 -21.31 14.80 -8.18
N SER A 708 -22.42 14.77 -7.44
CA SER A 708 -23.75 14.99 -8.03
C SER A 708 -23.92 16.41 -8.57
N LEU A 709 -23.43 17.43 -7.85
CA LEU A 709 -23.44 18.83 -8.27
C LEU A 709 -22.57 19.02 -9.52
N MET A 710 -21.38 18.40 -9.56
CA MET A 710 -20.52 18.43 -10.75
C MET A 710 -21.19 17.82 -11.99
N ARG A 711 -22.00 16.78 -11.82
CA ARG A 711 -22.68 16.11 -12.93
C ARG A 711 -23.93 16.86 -13.39
N SER A 712 -24.70 17.47 -12.47
CA SER A 712 -25.90 18.23 -12.85
C SER A 712 -25.55 19.45 -13.70
N GLU A 713 -24.44 20.12 -13.39
CA GLU A 713 -23.96 21.30 -14.13
C GLU A 713 -23.50 20.99 -15.56
N LYS A 714 -23.12 19.74 -15.87
CA LYS A 714 -22.76 19.32 -17.24
C LYS A 714 -23.96 19.27 -18.20
N SER A 715 -25.19 19.42 -17.69
CA SER A 715 -26.44 19.29 -18.46
C SER A 715 -27.22 20.60 -18.65
N GLY A 716 -26.77 21.71 -18.05
CA GLY A 716 -27.44 23.02 -18.10
C GLY A 716 -27.02 23.90 -19.28
N THR A 717 -27.83 24.93 -19.59
CA THR A 717 -27.59 25.90 -20.68
C THR A 717 -26.92 27.22 -20.22
N GLY A 718 -26.55 27.34 -18.94
CA GLY A 718 -25.88 28.52 -18.36
C GLY A 718 -24.35 28.45 -18.34
N GLU A 719 -23.66 29.49 -17.84
CA GLU A 719 -22.22 29.38 -17.54
C GLU A 719 -22.00 28.35 -16.42
N PRO A 720 -21.13 27.34 -16.63
CA PRO A 720 -21.00 26.22 -15.69
C PRO A 720 -20.32 26.65 -14.39
N ALA A 721 -20.85 26.15 -13.27
CA ALA A 721 -20.24 26.33 -11.96
C ALA A 721 -18.80 25.78 -11.91
N LYS A 722 -17.99 26.33 -11.00
CA LYS A 722 -16.63 25.92 -10.73
C LYS A 722 -16.55 25.13 -9.43
N PHE A 723 -15.70 24.12 -9.43
CA PHE A 723 -15.56 23.19 -8.32
C PHE A 723 -14.12 23.19 -7.85
N PHE A 724 -13.93 23.49 -6.57
CA PHE A 724 -12.64 23.45 -5.89
C PHE A 724 -12.66 22.41 -4.79
N VAL A 725 -11.50 21.82 -4.53
CA VAL A 725 -11.31 20.94 -3.39
C VAL A 725 -10.08 21.40 -2.62
N VAL A 726 -10.24 21.66 -1.33
CA VAL A 726 -9.18 22.15 -0.44
C VAL A 726 -8.77 21.03 0.49
N ASP A 727 -7.48 20.69 0.43
CA ASP A 727 -6.86 19.71 1.30
C ASP A 727 -6.30 20.39 2.55
N LEU A 728 -7.01 20.27 3.66
CA LEU A 728 -6.68 20.88 4.94
C LEU A 728 -5.46 20.23 5.62
N ASP A 729 -5.04 19.02 5.21
CA ASP A 729 -3.78 18.45 5.73
C ASP A 729 -2.56 19.19 5.16
N LEU A 730 -2.70 19.74 3.96
CA LEU A 730 -1.64 20.48 3.27
C LEU A 730 -1.74 21.98 3.51
N ARG A 731 -2.97 22.50 3.61
CA ARG A 731 -3.30 23.92 3.70
C ARG A 731 -4.22 24.23 4.89
N PRO A 732 -3.82 23.89 6.13
CA PRO A 732 -4.67 24.08 7.31
C PRO A 732 -5.06 25.55 7.54
N GLU A 733 -4.23 26.49 7.09
CA GLU A 733 -4.47 27.92 7.22
C GLU A 733 -5.71 28.40 6.46
N ILE A 734 -6.08 27.73 5.35
CA ILE A 734 -7.28 28.10 4.58
C ILE A 734 -8.56 27.76 5.36
N GLY A 735 -8.56 26.65 6.09
CA GLY A 735 -9.71 26.29 6.95
C GLY A 735 -9.99 27.34 8.02
N ILE A 736 -8.94 28.01 8.51
CA ILE A 736 -9.03 29.10 9.49
C ILE A 736 -9.52 30.38 8.82
N SER A 737 -8.94 30.77 7.68
CA SER A 737 -9.29 32.03 6.99
C SER A 737 -10.73 32.05 6.49
N GLU A 738 -11.22 30.92 5.99
CA GLU A 738 -12.59 30.79 5.47
C GLU A 738 -13.64 30.50 6.55
N ASN A 739 -13.23 30.40 7.82
CA ASN A 739 -14.09 30.16 8.98
C ASN A 739 -14.98 28.90 8.82
N VAL A 740 -14.49 27.86 8.15
CA VAL A 740 -15.26 26.66 7.78
C VAL A 740 -15.47 25.69 8.97
N GLY A 741 -14.74 25.91 10.07
CA GLY A 741 -14.73 25.02 11.23
C GLY A 741 -14.01 23.70 10.92
N ALA A 742 -13.89 22.82 11.92
CA ALA A 742 -13.06 21.62 11.83
C ALA A 742 -13.70 20.41 11.10
N GLY A 743 -14.78 20.58 10.32
CA GLY A 743 -15.56 19.47 9.75
C GLY A 743 -15.50 19.38 8.23
N ILE A 744 -15.85 18.22 7.67
CA ILE A 744 -15.97 18.04 6.20
C ILE A 744 -17.24 18.72 5.69
N LYS A 745 -17.09 19.71 4.80
CA LYS A 745 -18.21 20.52 4.30
C LYS A 745 -18.01 20.94 2.86
N ILE A 746 -19.13 21.20 2.19
CA ILE A 746 -19.17 21.91 0.91
C ILE A 746 -19.68 23.32 1.18
N CYS A 747 -18.91 24.33 0.78
CA CYS A 747 -19.36 25.71 0.76
C CYS A 747 -19.76 26.12 -0.66
N HIS A 748 -20.75 27.00 -0.78
CA HIS A 748 -21.18 27.61 -2.03
C HIS A 748 -20.91 29.11 -1.98
N TYR A 749 -20.19 29.60 -2.98
CA TYR A 749 -19.76 30.98 -3.11
C TYR A 749 -20.24 31.54 -4.45
N LYS A 750 -20.76 32.76 -4.45
CA LYS A 750 -21.33 33.42 -5.62
C LYS A 750 -21.24 34.94 -5.47
N ASN A 751 -20.87 35.65 -6.54
CA ASN A 751 -20.82 37.12 -6.57
C ASN A 751 -20.02 37.74 -5.41
N GLY A 752 -18.82 37.19 -5.13
CA GLY A 752 -17.94 37.73 -4.10
C GLY A 752 -18.31 37.36 -2.66
N LYS A 753 -19.32 36.52 -2.42
CA LYS A 753 -19.79 36.15 -1.06
C LYS A 753 -20.19 34.69 -0.94
N TYR A 754 -20.08 34.14 0.27
CA TYR A 754 -20.63 32.83 0.61
C TYR A 754 -22.16 32.87 0.65
N VAL A 755 -22.77 32.02 -0.16
CA VAL A 755 -24.22 31.76 -0.19
C VAL A 755 -24.57 30.69 0.84
N SER A 756 -23.69 29.70 1.03
CA SER A 756 -23.82 28.68 2.05
C SER A 756 -22.44 28.22 2.53
N TYR A 757 -22.30 28.05 3.84
CA TYR A 757 -21.10 27.47 4.47
C TYR A 757 -21.19 25.95 4.64
N ASP A 758 -22.38 25.37 4.46
CA ASP A 758 -22.63 23.94 4.46
C ASP A 758 -23.85 23.63 3.58
N VAL A 759 -23.57 23.31 2.31
CA VAL A 759 -24.60 23.03 1.29
C VAL A 759 -25.43 21.81 1.67
N GLN A 760 -24.82 20.80 2.28
CA GLN A 760 -25.52 19.57 2.66
C GLN A 760 -26.53 19.86 3.77
N HIS A 761 -26.14 20.64 4.78
CA HIS A 761 -27.04 21.10 5.83
C HIS A 761 -28.17 21.98 5.28
N THR A 762 -27.81 22.96 4.44
CA THR A 762 -28.77 23.91 3.85
C THR A 762 -29.84 23.18 3.02
N GLN A 763 -29.45 22.17 2.23
CA GLN A 763 -30.41 21.36 1.46
C GLN A 763 -31.33 20.53 2.34
N HIS A 764 -30.86 20.07 3.50
CA HIS A 764 -31.68 19.34 4.46
C HIS A 764 -32.75 20.26 5.06
N GLU A 765 -32.36 21.44 5.54
CA GLU A 765 -33.28 22.44 6.10
C GLU A 765 -34.34 22.89 5.07
N GLN A 766 -33.93 23.14 3.82
CA GLN A 766 -34.86 23.53 2.76
C GLN A 766 -35.89 22.43 2.43
N ARG A 767 -35.52 21.15 2.52
CA ARG A 767 -36.46 20.04 2.33
C ARG A 767 -37.47 19.94 3.47
N GLU A 768 -37.03 20.19 4.71
CA GLU A 768 -37.92 20.21 5.87
C GLU A 768 -38.92 21.38 5.80
N ILE A 769 -38.46 22.57 5.41
CA ILE A 769 -39.31 23.74 5.20
C ILE A 769 -40.31 23.51 4.06
N GLY A 770 -39.85 23.00 2.90
CA GLY A 770 -40.74 22.71 1.77
C GLY A 770 -41.80 21.65 2.08
N PHE A 771 -41.49 20.68 2.95
CA PHE A 771 -42.47 19.72 3.44
C PHE A 771 -43.51 20.39 4.37
N ALA A 772 -43.07 21.28 5.27
CA ALA A 772 -43.96 22.03 6.15
C ALA A 772 -44.92 22.96 5.36
N ASP A 773 -44.43 23.64 4.34
CA ASP A 773 -45.24 24.49 3.45
C ASP A 773 -46.23 23.67 2.62
N TYR A 774 -45.83 22.50 2.13
CA TYR A 774 -46.72 21.57 1.41
C TYR A 774 -47.85 21.05 2.31
N VAL A 775 -47.54 20.70 3.57
CA VAL A 775 -48.54 20.31 4.58
C VAL A 775 -49.50 21.47 4.89
N THR A 776 -49.00 22.70 4.93
CA THR A 776 -49.81 23.91 5.18
C THR A 776 -50.73 24.21 4.01
N MET A 777 -50.25 24.06 2.76
CA MET A 777 -51.05 24.20 1.54
C MET A 777 -52.18 23.17 1.45
N LEU A 778 -51.94 21.92 1.86
CA LEU A 778 -52.99 20.88 1.92
C LEU A 778 -54.06 21.18 2.97
N LYS A 779 -53.69 21.77 4.13
CA LYS A 779 -54.66 22.21 5.15
C LYS A 779 -55.54 23.36 4.64
N LEU A 780 -54.94 24.36 3.97
CA LEU A 780 -55.66 25.49 3.39
C LEU A 780 -56.66 25.06 2.32
N LYS A 781 -56.26 24.16 1.39
CA LYS A 781 -57.16 23.62 0.36
C LYS A 781 -58.32 22.81 0.95
N LYS A 782 -58.09 22.09 2.04
CA LYS A 782 -59.14 21.36 2.77
C LYS A 782 -60.16 22.34 3.38
N GLU A 783 -59.71 23.42 4.01
CA GLU A 783 -60.59 24.42 4.61
C GLU A 783 -61.38 25.23 3.58
N GLU A 784 -60.75 25.61 2.45
CA GLU A 784 -61.45 26.26 1.33
C GLU A 784 -62.51 25.36 0.71
N PHE A 785 -62.20 24.07 0.53
CA PHE A 785 -63.16 23.09 0.03
C PHE A 785 -64.35 22.94 0.98
N ILE A 786 -64.11 22.84 2.29
CA ILE A 786 -65.16 22.76 3.31
C ILE A 786 -66.01 24.03 3.34
N LYS A 787 -65.41 25.22 3.30
CA LYS A 787 -66.14 26.50 3.24
C LYS A 787 -66.97 26.65 1.97
N SER A 788 -66.44 26.25 0.82
CA SER A 788 -67.17 26.27 -0.44
C SER A 788 -68.35 25.30 -0.44
N LEU A 789 -68.21 24.15 0.23
CA LEU A 789 -69.27 23.15 0.36
C LEU A 789 -70.38 23.66 1.29
N LEU A 790 -70.00 24.20 2.46
CA LEU A 790 -70.94 24.74 3.45
C LEU A 790 -71.72 25.95 2.92
N ASN A 791 -71.07 26.87 2.20
CA ASN A 791 -71.76 28.01 1.58
C ASN A 791 -72.75 27.56 0.51
N LYS A 792 -72.37 26.60 -0.35
CA LYS A 792 -73.28 26.07 -1.38
C LYS A 792 -74.52 25.42 -0.78
N ILE A 793 -74.40 24.69 0.32
CA ILE A 793 -75.58 24.08 0.92
C ILE A 793 -76.38 25.09 1.78
N GLY A 794 -75.73 26.09 2.40
CA GLY A 794 -76.39 27.19 3.12
C GLY A 794 -77.25 28.09 2.22
N ASP A 795 -76.80 28.38 0.99
CA ASP A 795 -77.58 29.16 0.01
C ASP A 795 -78.81 28.41 -0.53
N THR A 796 -78.84 27.07 -0.40
CA THR A 796 -79.92 26.23 -0.92
C THR A 796 -81.07 26.06 0.10
N TYR A 797 -80.80 26.24 1.40
CA TYR A 797 -81.80 26.11 2.48
C TYR A 797 -81.57 27.14 3.60
N PRO A 798 -82.16 28.34 3.53
CA PRO A 798 -81.99 29.35 4.56
C PRO A 798 -82.78 28.96 5.83
N GLY A 799 -82.05 28.67 6.91
CA GLY A 799 -82.61 28.43 8.25
C GLY A 799 -82.82 26.96 8.65
N SER A 800 -82.16 26.00 7.99
CA SER A 800 -82.22 24.58 8.40
C SER A 800 -81.16 24.20 9.44
N ASP A 801 -81.58 23.35 10.38
CA ASP A 801 -80.79 22.79 11.48
C ASP A 801 -79.65 21.88 10.98
N ASP A 802 -78.49 21.94 11.65
CA ASP A 802 -77.20 21.34 11.25
C ASP A 802 -77.29 19.82 10.99
N GLU A 803 -78.24 19.13 11.64
CA GLU A 803 -78.48 17.70 11.44
C GLU A 803 -79.12 17.37 10.09
N LYS A 804 -80.01 18.22 9.57
CA LYS A 804 -80.68 17.98 8.28
C LYS A 804 -79.72 18.15 7.10
N LEU A 805 -78.80 19.12 7.21
CA LEU A 805 -77.75 19.38 6.23
C LEU A 805 -76.79 18.18 6.09
N ARG A 806 -76.48 17.51 7.22
CA ARG A 806 -75.66 16.28 7.25
C ARG A 806 -76.39 15.07 6.65
N ALA A 807 -77.69 14.96 6.85
CA ALA A 807 -78.49 13.86 6.29
C ALA A 807 -78.62 13.97 4.75
N GLU A 808 -78.81 15.17 4.21
CA GLU A 808 -78.98 15.36 2.76
C GLU A 808 -77.64 15.28 2.00
N ALA A 809 -76.52 15.70 2.62
CA ALA A 809 -75.18 15.48 2.08
C ALA A 809 -74.82 13.98 1.98
N ARG A 810 -75.30 13.17 2.93
CA ARG A 810 -75.17 11.70 2.93
C ARG A 810 -75.96 11.08 1.78
N ASP A 811 -77.18 11.56 1.53
CA ASP A 811 -78.11 11.01 0.53
C ASP A 811 -77.75 11.41 -0.92
N LYS A 812 -77.29 12.65 -1.13
CA LYS A 812 -77.09 13.22 -2.47
C LYS A 812 -75.68 13.04 -3.03
N PHE A 813 -74.67 12.96 -2.15
CA PHE A 813 -73.25 12.83 -2.53
C PHE A 813 -72.62 11.51 -2.05
N GLY A 814 -73.39 10.64 -1.36
CA GLY A 814 -72.89 9.35 -0.86
C GLY A 814 -71.79 9.48 0.19
N ILE A 815 -71.67 10.63 0.87
CA ILE A 815 -70.66 10.85 1.90
C ILE A 815 -71.16 10.23 3.20
N ASP A 816 -71.00 8.93 3.32
CA ASP A 816 -71.01 8.23 4.59
C ASP A 816 -69.70 8.56 5.32
N SER A 817 -69.77 8.98 6.58
CA SER A 817 -68.57 9.20 7.41
C SER A 817 -67.85 7.89 7.77
N ALA A 818 -68.32 6.76 7.23
CA ALA A 818 -67.66 5.46 7.26
C ALA A 818 -66.95 5.16 5.93
N LEU A 819 -65.88 5.91 5.62
CA LEU A 819 -64.92 5.50 4.59
C LEU A 819 -64.12 4.32 5.14
N LYS A 820 -64.65 3.09 4.98
CA LYS A 820 -63.86 1.87 5.13
C LYS A 820 -62.86 1.77 3.98
N CYS A 821 -61.71 2.41 4.16
CA CYS A 821 -60.58 2.27 3.26
C CYS A 821 -59.89 0.93 3.55
N ASN A 822 -59.86 0.05 2.54
CA ASN A 822 -59.12 -1.19 2.59
C ASN A 822 -57.80 -1.03 1.82
N PHE A 823 -56.67 -1.21 2.50
CA PHE A 823 -55.35 -1.15 1.86
C PHE A 823 -54.73 -2.54 1.81
N ALA A 824 -54.28 -2.96 0.62
CA ALA A 824 -53.55 -4.20 0.43
C ALA A 824 -52.05 -3.90 0.38
N ILE A 825 -51.27 -4.58 1.22
CA ILE A 825 -49.81 -4.41 1.29
C ILE A 825 -49.17 -5.73 0.86
N THR A 826 -48.35 -5.66 -0.18
CA THR A 826 -47.68 -6.81 -0.80
C THR A 826 -46.18 -6.55 -0.95
N GLY A 827 -45.39 -7.61 -1.11
CA GLY A 827 -43.93 -7.57 -1.22
C GLY A 827 -43.29 -8.87 -0.71
N GLU A 828 -42.01 -9.08 -1.02
CA GLU A 828 -41.26 -10.29 -0.66
C GLU A 828 -41.07 -10.45 0.87
N SER A 829 -40.77 -11.66 1.35
CA SER A 829 -40.56 -11.90 2.79
C SER A 829 -39.40 -11.05 3.31
N GLY A 830 -39.51 -10.53 4.54
CA GLY A 830 -38.44 -9.75 5.18
C GLY A 830 -38.41 -8.24 4.87
N VAL A 831 -39.17 -7.71 3.91
CA VAL A 831 -39.16 -6.27 3.54
C VAL A 831 -39.84 -5.32 4.54
N GLY A 832 -40.19 -5.80 5.74
CA GLY A 832 -40.76 -4.96 6.80
C GLY A 832 -42.28 -4.72 6.74
N LYS A 833 -43.03 -5.51 5.97
CA LYS A 833 -44.50 -5.35 5.80
C LYS A 833 -45.27 -5.37 7.12
N SER A 834 -45.00 -6.36 7.97
CA SER A 834 -45.65 -6.49 9.29
C SER A 834 -45.31 -5.31 10.20
N THR A 835 -44.06 -4.82 10.16
CA THR A 835 -43.61 -3.66 10.92
C THR A 835 -44.33 -2.39 10.47
N PHE A 836 -44.46 -2.19 9.16
CA PHE A 836 -45.19 -1.06 8.59
C PHE A 836 -46.68 -1.10 8.96
N ILE A 837 -47.31 -2.28 8.93
CA ILE A 837 -48.72 -2.43 9.33
C ILE A 837 -48.91 -2.17 10.81
N ASN A 838 -48.02 -2.65 11.67
CA ASN A 838 -48.11 -2.38 13.11
C ASN A 838 -47.97 -0.90 13.39
N PHE A 839 -47.02 -0.22 12.75
CA PHE A 839 -46.88 1.24 12.85
C PHE A 839 -48.13 1.97 12.35
N PHE A 840 -48.66 1.59 11.17
CA PHE A 840 -49.80 2.25 10.55
C PHE A 840 -51.12 2.00 11.30
N CYS A 841 -51.29 0.80 11.88
CA CYS A 841 -52.45 0.44 12.69
C CYS A 841 -52.33 0.84 14.17
N GLY A 842 -51.15 1.31 14.61
CA GLY A 842 -50.88 1.78 15.97
C GLY A 842 -50.61 0.67 16.99
N TYR A 843 -50.19 -0.52 16.54
CA TYR A 843 -49.84 -1.64 17.41
C TYR A 843 -48.38 -1.55 17.90
N ASP A 844 -48.15 -1.85 19.18
CA ASP A 844 -46.81 -2.01 19.74
C ASP A 844 -46.25 -3.42 19.51
N ALA A 845 -44.97 -3.63 19.81
CA ALA A 845 -44.28 -4.90 19.56
C ALA A 845 -44.76 -6.07 20.46
N LYS A 846 -45.63 -5.83 21.44
CA LYS A 846 -46.15 -6.83 22.38
C LYS A 846 -47.67 -7.01 22.28
N ASP A 847 -48.38 -6.21 21.48
CA ASP A 847 -49.82 -6.35 21.28
C ASP A 847 -50.13 -7.68 20.59
N PRO A 848 -50.96 -8.55 21.19
CA PRO A 848 -51.28 -9.87 20.62
C PRO A 848 -52.04 -9.80 19.28
N ARG A 849 -52.56 -8.62 18.90
CA ARG A 849 -53.22 -8.37 17.61
C ARG A 849 -52.25 -7.86 16.54
N ALA A 850 -51.00 -7.55 16.90
CA ALA A 850 -49.97 -7.11 15.98
C ALA A 850 -49.67 -8.18 14.91
N ALA A 851 -49.34 -7.74 13.70
CA ALA A 851 -48.78 -8.59 12.67
C ALA A 851 -47.41 -9.09 13.13
N LYS A 852 -47.22 -10.42 13.19
CA LYS A 852 -45.95 -11.03 13.60
C LYS A 852 -44.83 -10.66 12.63
N THR A 853 -43.65 -10.38 13.18
CA THR A 853 -42.45 -9.96 12.44
C THR A 853 -41.37 -11.05 12.50
N GLY A 854 -40.95 -11.58 11.35
CA GLY A 854 -39.89 -12.59 11.19
C GLY A 854 -39.84 -13.18 9.77
N ILE A 855 -38.69 -13.72 9.34
CA ILE A 855 -38.47 -14.22 7.95
C ILE A 855 -39.17 -15.57 7.69
N THR A 856 -39.53 -16.32 8.73
CA THR A 856 -40.04 -17.71 8.63
C THR A 856 -41.57 -17.86 8.60
N GLU A 857 -42.37 -16.81 8.79
CA GLU A 857 -43.84 -16.90 8.71
C GLU A 857 -44.36 -16.44 7.34
N CYS A 858 -44.48 -17.37 6.40
CA CYS A 858 -45.22 -17.15 5.15
C CYS A 858 -46.70 -17.46 5.37
N THR A 859 -47.56 -16.44 5.31
CA THR A 859 -49.03 -16.61 5.35
C THR A 859 -49.55 -16.76 3.91
N SER A 860 -50.15 -17.92 3.61
CA SER A 860 -50.68 -18.25 2.28
C SER A 860 -52.10 -17.74 2.01
N GLU A 861 -52.74 -17.11 3.00
CA GLU A 861 -54.07 -16.48 2.87
C GLU A 861 -54.05 -15.05 3.40
N MET A 862 -54.90 -14.19 2.81
CA MET A 862 -54.96 -12.76 3.13
C MET A 862 -55.48 -12.54 4.55
N LYS A 863 -54.68 -11.91 5.41
CA LYS A 863 -55.05 -11.60 6.80
C LYS A 863 -55.23 -10.11 7.02
N GLY A 864 -56.36 -9.72 7.60
CA GLY A 864 -56.75 -8.32 7.83
C GLY A 864 -56.45 -7.81 9.25
N TYR A 865 -56.02 -6.56 9.35
CA TYR A 865 -55.62 -5.87 10.57
C TYR A 865 -56.33 -4.52 10.66
N HIS A 866 -57.00 -4.24 11.77
CA HIS A 866 -57.76 -3.00 11.95
C HIS A 866 -56.93 -1.96 12.69
N SER A 867 -56.94 -0.70 12.23
CA SER A 867 -56.29 0.38 12.98
C SER A 867 -57.01 0.60 14.32
N ILE A 868 -56.25 0.83 15.39
CA ILE A 868 -56.82 1.13 16.72
C ILE A 868 -57.43 2.54 16.74
N ASN A 869 -56.92 3.44 15.90
CA ASN A 869 -57.23 4.87 15.96
C ASN A 869 -58.22 5.33 14.88
N TYR A 870 -58.48 4.51 13.86
CA TYR A 870 -59.32 4.84 12.70
C TYR A 870 -60.07 3.60 12.19
N ASP A 871 -61.27 3.75 11.61
CA ASP A 871 -62.08 2.63 11.10
C ASP A 871 -61.59 2.16 9.71
N ILE A 872 -60.34 1.69 9.68
CA ILE A 872 -59.55 1.30 8.49
C ILE A 872 -59.06 -0.15 8.66
N LEU A 873 -59.22 -0.97 7.61
CA LEU A 873 -58.76 -2.37 7.57
C LEU A 873 -57.60 -2.52 6.56
N VAL A 874 -56.51 -3.15 6.98
CA VAL A 874 -55.30 -3.34 6.16
C VAL A 874 -55.00 -4.83 6.01
N GLY A 875 -54.90 -5.33 4.78
CA GLY A 875 -54.67 -6.75 4.46
C GLY A 875 -53.25 -7.05 3.97
N ILE A 876 -52.66 -8.15 4.44
CA ILE A 876 -51.37 -8.69 3.94
C ILE A 876 -51.64 -9.79 2.93
N CYS A 877 -51.03 -9.73 1.74
CA CYS A 877 -51.09 -10.81 0.75
C CYS A 877 -49.67 -11.17 0.25
N HIS A 878 -49.31 -12.45 0.24
CA HIS A 878 -48.06 -12.95 -0.34
C HIS A 878 -48.28 -13.47 -1.76
N TRP A 879 -47.44 -13.04 -2.70
CA TRP A 879 -47.34 -13.64 -4.03
C TRP A 879 -46.27 -14.74 -3.97
N LYS A 880 -46.61 -15.95 -4.42
CA LYS A 880 -45.64 -17.02 -4.65
C LYS A 880 -45.13 -16.83 -6.09
N ALA A 881 -43.87 -16.46 -6.24
CA ALA A 881 -43.11 -16.70 -7.46
C ALA A 881 -42.42 -18.07 -7.33
#